data_AF-A0A4Y7RXF3-F1
#
_entry.id   AF-A0A4Y7RXF3-F1
#
_cell.length_a   1.000
_cell.length_b   1.000
_cell.length_c   1.000
_cell.angle_alpha   90.00
_cell.angle_beta   90.00
_cell.angle_gamma   90.00
#
_symmetry.space_group_name_H-M   'P 1'
#
loop_
_entity.id
_entity.type
_entity.pdbx_description
1 polymer ?
#
loop_
_entity_poly.entity_id
_entity_poly.type
_entity_poly.pdbx_seq_one_letter_code
_entity_poly.pdbx_strand_id
1 'polypeptide(L)'
;MELDEIISSLDMKKFFAKYGVTIKKERSNNCEGSCPFCRDEKHFSFDHKTGLWKCWKCQESGNVITFLKKLGHLSPVKIIKEAAGIEEVQDKVVPIKGKDTKKSSQKKTPNIEKAEAVSLDRPIIHKIYGRVCELLPLTDIHRQQLKVKRGFSNDTIDLLKFRSLGPHAAGLKEKLSAEFQDEDLLESGVLVRVASSGQVILNSQFLEDRILIPYLDVRGGADEEGAADSGRAPARSTLLDGDEEDTRRPSGRGDAASGEGGSNSAVATDEPGNISPRRAAVKPGSLKEVVYYLRPHKLGFKRLTPQIYCRYFLQKIRPEHVVLTEGEFKAAALWQWRIPAVAVPGISSFGLKHLDRLVALFREFGVKRVTVIFDNEIKDNPEYPNYKPKASDRYDTHLWSYLMAYKLGREGFDSRVGWLPDEWRERGKIDFDGALAQGRTREDILNVIARAKPPREFLEDLDEEARRIVQRKISMHFTRLNIRREFNRYVVTRYRGADIYDETISNFVINIKSSFFTPEGVFRNIQLVNEFGETSDMFTLEPSDMAGLNEFKKFCFAAGSYVFEGKGDDLINIWKLEFTRDSGELIVMPEKIGIVKKNLWLFGSIAICDKGKMLRPDNDSVFWIDGKGYKPRSLTVEKEKF
;
A
#
# COMPACT_ATOMS: atom_id res chain seq x y z
N MET A 1 -29.55 -4.19 -15.81
CA MET A 1 -29.97 -4.05 -14.40
C MET A 1 -28.80 -3.46 -13.64
N GLU A 2 -29.03 -2.33 -12.99
CA GLU A 2 -28.05 -1.72 -12.09
C GLU A 2 -27.88 -2.58 -10.83
N LEU A 3 -26.71 -2.54 -10.18
CA LEU A 3 -26.41 -3.43 -9.05
C LEU A 3 -27.38 -3.25 -7.87
N ASP A 4 -27.88 -2.03 -7.66
CA ASP A 4 -28.86 -1.73 -6.61
C ASP A 4 -30.24 -2.34 -6.91
N GLU A 5 -30.62 -2.46 -8.19
CA GLU A 5 -31.84 -3.18 -8.61
C GLU A 5 -31.68 -4.69 -8.40
N ILE A 6 -30.50 -5.22 -8.71
CA ILE A 6 -30.15 -6.63 -8.48
C ILE A 6 -30.21 -6.94 -6.98
N ILE A 7 -29.60 -6.10 -6.14
CA ILE A 7 -29.64 -6.25 -4.67
C ILE A 7 -31.08 -6.18 -4.16
N SER A 8 -31.89 -5.23 -4.65
CA SER A 8 -33.29 -5.11 -4.23
C SER A 8 -34.18 -6.29 -4.67
N SER A 9 -33.77 -7.04 -5.70
CA SER A 9 -34.45 -8.24 -6.19
C SER A 9 -34.02 -9.54 -5.48
N LEU A 10 -32.92 -9.51 -4.74
CA LEU A 10 -32.39 -10.68 -4.05
C LEU A 10 -33.22 -11.01 -2.80
N ASP A 11 -33.42 -12.30 -2.54
CA ASP A 11 -33.90 -12.78 -1.25
C ASP A 11 -32.80 -12.62 -0.20
N MET A 12 -32.77 -11.45 0.44
CA MET A 12 -31.75 -11.11 1.45
C MET A 12 -31.72 -12.09 2.61
N LYS A 13 -32.86 -12.67 3.00
CA LYS A 13 -32.92 -13.62 4.11
C LYS A 13 -32.15 -14.90 3.77
N LYS A 14 -32.39 -15.47 2.59
CA LYS A 14 -31.62 -16.62 2.08
C LYS A 14 -30.17 -16.26 1.82
N PHE A 15 -29.92 -15.07 1.30
CA PHE A 15 -28.57 -14.59 1.01
C PHE A 15 -27.71 -14.54 2.29
N PHE A 16 -28.17 -13.87 3.34
CA PHE A 16 -27.45 -13.79 4.62
C PHE A 16 -27.36 -15.16 5.31
N ALA A 17 -28.39 -16.02 5.21
CA ALA A 17 -28.36 -17.37 5.76
C ALA A 17 -27.26 -18.25 5.14
N LYS A 18 -27.02 -18.14 3.82
CA LYS A 18 -25.91 -18.83 3.12
C LYS A 18 -24.55 -18.52 3.73
N TYR A 19 -24.39 -17.34 4.34
CA TYR A 19 -23.14 -16.88 4.94
C TYR A 19 -23.14 -16.96 6.48
N GLY A 20 -23.96 -17.83 7.07
CA GLY A 20 -23.91 -18.14 8.50
C GLY A 20 -24.71 -17.20 9.41
N VAL A 21 -25.64 -16.41 8.85
CA VAL A 21 -26.62 -15.64 9.65
C VAL A 21 -27.84 -16.51 9.93
N THR A 22 -27.96 -17.01 11.15
CA THR A 22 -29.16 -17.71 11.61
C THR A 22 -30.18 -16.68 12.08
N ILE A 23 -31.28 -16.52 11.32
CA ILE A 23 -32.36 -15.58 11.65
C ILE A 23 -33.10 -16.08 12.89
N LYS A 24 -33.12 -15.28 13.95
CA LYS A 24 -33.82 -15.60 15.21
C LYS A 24 -35.09 -14.78 15.43
N LYS A 25 -35.14 -13.55 14.88
CA LYS A 25 -36.32 -12.68 14.96
C LYS A 25 -36.52 -11.92 13.66
N GLU A 26 -37.77 -11.70 13.30
CA GLU A 26 -38.18 -10.86 12.18
C GLU A 26 -39.10 -9.75 12.66
N ARG A 27 -38.87 -8.52 12.21
CA ARG A 27 -39.66 -7.33 12.58
C ARG A 27 -39.82 -6.43 11.37
N SER A 28 -41.02 -6.40 10.79
CA SER A 28 -41.33 -5.58 9.61
C SER A 28 -40.22 -5.75 8.55
N ASN A 29 -39.46 -4.70 8.23
CA ASN A 29 -38.37 -4.73 7.23
C ASN A 29 -37.00 -5.25 7.75
N ASN A 30 -36.85 -5.53 9.05
CA ASN A 30 -35.55 -5.83 9.68
C ASN A 30 -35.53 -7.23 10.32
N CYS A 31 -34.41 -7.92 10.18
CA CYS A 31 -34.16 -9.27 10.72
C CYS A 31 -33.01 -9.23 11.72
N GLU A 32 -33.08 -10.04 12.78
CA GLU A 32 -32.04 -10.18 13.79
C GLU A 32 -31.56 -11.64 13.84
N GLY A 33 -30.25 -11.84 13.90
CA GLY A 33 -29.64 -13.17 13.88
C GLY A 33 -28.21 -13.22 14.41
N SER A 34 -27.54 -14.34 14.17
CA SER A 34 -26.13 -14.53 14.52
C SER A 34 -25.21 -13.71 13.62
N CYS A 35 -24.20 -13.07 14.21
CA CYS A 35 -23.19 -12.35 13.45
C CYS A 35 -22.13 -13.32 12.92
N PRO A 36 -21.87 -13.38 11.61
CA PRO A 36 -20.86 -14.28 11.05
C PRO A 36 -19.43 -13.79 11.33
N PHE A 37 -19.27 -12.55 11.81
CA PHE A 37 -17.97 -11.95 12.12
C PHE A 37 -17.52 -12.18 13.56
N CYS A 38 -18.38 -11.88 14.54
CA CYS A 38 -18.07 -12.03 15.96
C CYS A 38 -18.69 -13.27 16.61
N ARG A 39 -19.45 -14.06 15.83
CA ARG A 39 -20.13 -15.32 16.22
C ARG A 39 -21.10 -15.20 17.38
N ASP A 40 -21.49 -13.97 17.72
CA ASP A 40 -22.52 -13.73 18.71
C ASP A 40 -23.91 -14.00 18.12
N GLU A 41 -24.76 -14.65 18.92
CA GLU A 41 -26.02 -15.18 18.45
C GLU A 41 -27.20 -14.19 18.38
N LYS A 42 -27.05 -12.94 18.85
CA LYS A 42 -28.21 -12.02 19.05
C LYS A 42 -28.01 -10.56 18.62
N HIS A 43 -26.88 -10.21 18.03
CA HIS A 43 -26.56 -8.80 17.80
C HIS A 43 -26.41 -8.39 16.33
N PHE A 44 -26.64 -9.30 15.37
CA PHE A 44 -26.61 -8.96 13.95
C PHE A 44 -28.00 -8.59 13.43
N SER A 45 -28.17 -7.35 12.99
CA SER A 45 -29.41 -6.83 12.41
C SER A 45 -29.21 -6.56 10.93
N PHE A 46 -30.16 -6.92 10.07
CA PHE A 46 -30.14 -6.56 8.65
C PHE A 46 -31.53 -6.26 8.08
N ASP A 47 -31.60 -5.26 7.21
CA ASP A 47 -32.80 -4.91 6.46
C ASP A 47 -32.92 -5.80 5.23
N HIS A 48 -34.03 -6.53 5.12
CA HIS A 48 -34.20 -7.54 4.06
C HIS A 48 -34.63 -6.95 2.70
N LYS A 49 -34.85 -5.63 2.60
CA LYS A 49 -35.14 -4.93 1.33
C LYS A 49 -33.91 -4.25 0.75
N THR A 50 -33.13 -3.60 1.60
CA THR A 50 -31.96 -2.80 1.20
C THR A 50 -30.65 -3.56 1.35
N GLY A 51 -30.62 -4.64 2.12
CA GLY A 51 -29.42 -5.40 2.42
C GLY A 51 -28.41 -4.66 3.31
N LEU A 52 -28.83 -3.57 3.95
CA LEU A 52 -28.06 -2.88 4.99
C LEU A 52 -28.03 -3.74 6.26
N TRP A 53 -26.87 -3.82 6.90
CA TRP A 53 -26.67 -4.63 8.10
C TRP A 53 -25.81 -3.90 9.13
N LYS A 54 -26.00 -4.26 10.39
CA LYS A 54 -25.20 -3.80 11.52
C LYS A 54 -25.14 -4.86 12.61
N CYS A 55 -23.95 -5.11 13.14
CA CYS A 55 -23.77 -5.84 14.37
C CYS A 55 -23.60 -4.88 15.56
N TRP A 56 -24.46 -4.98 16.56
CA TRP A 56 -24.42 -4.15 17.76
C TRP A 56 -23.34 -4.56 18.77
N LYS A 57 -22.68 -5.71 18.57
CA LYS A 57 -21.58 -6.17 19.44
C LYS A 57 -20.21 -5.76 18.90
N CYS A 58 -19.86 -6.17 17.67
CA CYS A 58 -18.58 -5.79 17.06
C CYS A 58 -18.62 -4.42 16.37
N GLN A 59 -19.76 -3.73 16.40
CA GLN A 59 -19.99 -2.39 15.81
C GLN A 59 -19.78 -2.31 14.30
N GLU A 60 -19.62 -3.45 13.63
CA GLU A 60 -19.49 -3.52 12.19
C GLU A 60 -20.83 -3.27 11.50
N SER A 61 -20.82 -2.53 10.39
CA SER A 61 -22.03 -2.24 9.62
C SER A 61 -21.71 -1.97 8.16
N GLY A 62 -22.71 -2.08 7.30
CA GLY A 62 -22.61 -1.66 5.90
C GLY A 62 -23.71 -2.24 5.04
N ASN A 63 -23.44 -2.39 3.74
CA ASN A 63 -24.33 -3.03 2.76
C ASN A 63 -23.83 -4.45 2.39
N VAL A 64 -24.58 -5.14 1.53
CA VAL A 64 -24.27 -6.50 1.02
C VAL A 64 -22.86 -6.61 0.43
N ILE A 65 -22.36 -5.59 -0.28
CA ILE A 65 -21.00 -5.59 -0.83
C ILE A 65 -19.97 -5.57 0.30
N THR A 66 -20.14 -4.69 1.28
CA THR A 66 -19.22 -4.63 2.43
C THR A 66 -19.31 -5.88 3.31
N PHE A 67 -20.47 -6.53 3.38
CA PHE A 67 -20.66 -7.81 4.04
C PHE A 67 -19.77 -8.89 3.39
N LEU A 68 -19.88 -9.05 2.07
CA LEU A 68 -19.08 -10.01 1.31
C LEU A 68 -17.58 -9.71 1.38
N LYS A 69 -17.18 -8.44 1.32
CA LYS A 69 -15.76 -8.04 1.49
C LYS A 69 -15.22 -8.42 2.85
N LYS A 70 -16.01 -8.25 3.91
CA LYS A 70 -15.61 -8.64 5.27
C LYS A 70 -15.51 -10.14 5.46
N LEU A 71 -16.26 -10.92 4.69
CA LEU A 71 -16.10 -12.37 4.59
C LEU A 71 -14.91 -12.80 3.72
N GLY A 72 -14.16 -11.85 3.15
CA GLY A 72 -12.95 -12.12 2.36
C GLY A 72 -13.18 -12.28 0.86
N HIS A 73 -14.40 -12.01 0.36
CA HIS A 73 -14.68 -12.14 -1.07
C HIS A 73 -14.08 -10.99 -1.89
N LEU A 74 -13.27 -11.33 -2.89
CA LEU A 74 -12.56 -10.38 -3.75
C LEU A 74 -13.44 -9.78 -4.86
N SER A 75 -14.52 -10.49 -5.26
CA SER A 75 -15.45 -10.06 -6.31
C SER A 75 -16.92 -10.03 -5.86
N PRO A 76 -17.31 -9.18 -4.88
CA PRO A 76 -18.68 -9.12 -4.36
C PRO A 76 -19.77 -8.93 -5.41
N VAL A 77 -19.50 -8.13 -6.45
CA VAL A 77 -20.48 -7.82 -7.51
C VAL A 77 -20.82 -9.06 -8.32
N LYS A 78 -19.84 -9.92 -8.61
CA LYS A 78 -20.05 -11.18 -9.32
C LYS A 78 -20.94 -12.12 -8.51
N ILE A 79 -20.66 -12.25 -7.22
CA ILE A 79 -21.45 -13.09 -6.29
C ILE A 79 -22.90 -12.61 -6.19
N ILE A 80 -23.11 -11.30 -6.15
CA ILE A 80 -24.46 -10.70 -6.09
C ILE A 80 -25.23 -10.98 -7.39
N LYS A 81 -24.57 -10.88 -8.56
CA LYS A 81 -25.17 -11.22 -9.86
C LYS A 81 -25.50 -12.72 -9.98
N GLU A 82 -24.59 -13.59 -9.57
CA GLU A 82 -24.80 -15.04 -9.53
C GLU A 82 -25.95 -15.42 -8.59
N ALA A 83 -26.02 -14.80 -7.41
CA ALA A 83 -27.12 -15.01 -6.47
C ALA A 83 -28.49 -14.54 -7.02
N ALA A 84 -28.48 -13.63 -7.99
CA ALA A 84 -29.67 -13.15 -8.69
C ALA A 84 -29.98 -13.95 -9.97
N GLY A 85 -29.23 -15.02 -10.26
CA GLY A 85 -29.42 -15.86 -11.45
C GLY A 85 -28.97 -15.19 -12.76
N ILE A 86 -28.11 -14.17 -12.69
CA ILE A 86 -27.58 -13.49 -13.87
C ILE A 86 -26.23 -14.14 -14.24
N GLU A 87 -26.27 -15.10 -15.16
CA GLU A 87 -25.07 -15.68 -15.79
C GLU A 87 -24.53 -14.74 -16.88
N GLU A 88 -23.21 -14.48 -16.89
CA GLU A 88 -22.55 -13.89 -18.05
C GLU A 88 -22.43 -14.96 -19.14
N VAL A 89 -23.03 -14.70 -20.31
CA VAL A 89 -22.95 -15.58 -21.49
C VAL A 89 -21.48 -15.74 -21.88
N GLN A 90 -20.97 -16.96 -21.75
CA GLN A 90 -19.67 -17.35 -22.27
C GLN A 90 -19.79 -17.52 -23.80
N ASP A 91 -19.10 -16.70 -24.58
CA ASP A 91 -18.93 -16.94 -26.02
C ASP A 91 -18.14 -18.24 -26.23
N LYS A 92 -18.86 -19.31 -26.58
CA LYS A 92 -18.28 -20.57 -27.03
C LYS A 92 -17.78 -20.40 -28.47
N VAL A 93 -16.46 -20.38 -28.67
CA VAL A 93 -15.88 -20.50 -30.03
C VAL A 93 -15.81 -21.98 -30.39
N VAL A 94 -16.69 -22.40 -31.31
CA VAL A 94 -16.62 -23.69 -32.01
C VAL A 94 -15.70 -23.54 -33.24
N PRO A 95 -14.77 -24.48 -33.52
CA PRO A 95 -13.81 -24.33 -34.61
C PRO A 95 -14.43 -24.71 -35.97
N ILE A 96 -14.45 -23.77 -36.93
CA ILE A 96 -14.77 -24.06 -38.33
C ILE A 96 -13.45 -24.10 -39.13
N LYS A 97 -13.24 -25.24 -39.80
CA LYS A 97 -12.12 -25.51 -40.70
C LYS A 97 -12.19 -24.63 -41.97
N GLY A 98 -11.06 -23.98 -42.25
CA GLY A 98 -10.41 -23.77 -43.56
C GLY A 98 -11.23 -23.31 -44.78
N LYS A 99 -10.86 -22.16 -45.33
CA LYS A 99 -10.06 -22.08 -46.58
C LYS A 99 -9.65 -20.64 -46.90
N ASP A 100 -8.50 -20.57 -47.56
CA ASP A 100 -7.70 -19.42 -47.93
C ASP A 100 -8.45 -18.28 -48.62
N THR A 101 -8.04 -17.04 -48.33
CA THR A 101 -7.57 -16.10 -49.37
C THR A 101 -6.92 -14.87 -48.73
N LYS A 102 -5.69 -14.60 -49.16
CA LYS A 102 -4.88 -13.43 -48.80
C LYS A 102 -5.60 -12.13 -49.22
N LYS A 103 -5.68 -11.15 -48.31
CA LYS A 103 -5.45 -9.73 -48.63
C LYS A 103 -5.12 -8.92 -47.38
N SER A 104 -4.02 -8.20 -47.51
CA SER A 104 -3.43 -7.23 -46.60
C SER A 104 -4.45 -6.25 -46.01
N SER A 105 -4.43 -6.05 -44.70
CA SER A 105 -5.04 -4.91 -44.04
C SER A 105 -4.41 -4.70 -42.66
N GLN A 106 -3.64 -3.63 -42.54
CA GLN A 106 -3.29 -3.02 -41.27
C GLN A 106 -4.57 -2.79 -40.45
N LYS A 107 -4.64 -3.34 -39.23
CA LYS A 107 -5.58 -2.90 -38.17
C LYS A 107 -4.98 -3.34 -36.83
N LYS A 108 -4.46 -2.37 -36.07
CA LYS A 108 -5.19 -1.74 -34.95
C LYS A 108 -5.55 -2.79 -33.90
N THR A 109 -4.61 -2.98 -32.99
CA THR A 109 -4.85 -3.59 -31.69
C THR A 109 -6.03 -2.91 -31.00
N PRO A 110 -6.90 -3.65 -30.30
CA PRO A 110 -8.00 -3.06 -29.54
C PRO A 110 -7.39 -2.28 -28.37
N ASN A 111 -7.63 -0.97 -28.37
CA ASN A 111 -7.36 -0.10 -27.25
C ASN A 111 -8.23 -0.55 -26.07
N ILE A 112 -7.66 -1.30 -25.14
CA ILE A 112 -8.16 -1.29 -23.77
C ILE A 112 -7.81 0.10 -23.26
N GLU A 113 -8.81 0.97 -23.15
CA GLU A 113 -8.67 2.31 -22.60
C GLU A 113 -7.98 2.23 -21.23
N LYS A 114 -6.68 2.55 -21.23
CA LYS A 114 -6.03 3.07 -20.04
C LYS A 114 -6.81 4.33 -19.70
N ALA A 115 -7.50 4.33 -18.57
CA ALA A 115 -7.96 5.57 -17.97
C ALA A 115 -6.71 6.43 -17.74
N GLU A 116 -6.45 7.36 -18.66
CA GLU A 116 -5.42 8.36 -18.50
C GLU A 116 -5.74 9.13 -17.22
N ALA A 117 -4.80 9.14 -16.29
CA ALA A 117 -4.92 9.96 -15.10
C ALA A 117 -5.08 11.41 -15.56
N VAL A 118 -6.26 11.99 -15.34
CA VAL A 118 -6.56 13.39 -15.68
C VAL A 118 -5.47 14.26 -15.05
N SER A 119 -4.72 14.95 -15.90
CA SER A 119 -3.72 15.92 -15.49
C SER A 119 -4.45 17.09 -14.82
N LEU A 120 -4.43 17.10 -13.48
CA LEU A 120 -5.10 18.11 -12.64
C LEU A 120 -4.51 19.52 -12.78
N ASP A 121 -3.49 19.72 -13.60
CA ASP A 121 -2.85 21.02 -13.75
C ASP A 121 -3.63 21.96 -14.69
N ARG A 122 -4.92 22.16 -14.40
CA ARG A 122 -5.81 23.08 -15.11
C ARG A 122 -6.09 24.29 -14.22
N PRO A 123 -5.73 25.52 -14.65
CA PRO A 123 -5.96 26.74 -13.86
C PRO A 123 -7.41 26.92 -13.39
N ILE A 124 -8.40 26.48 -14.19
CA ILE A 124 -9.82 26.56 -13.82
C ILE A 124 -10.18 25.67 -12.62
N ILE A 125 -9.61 24.46 -12.55
CA ILE A 125 -9.83 23.53 -11.43
C ILE A 125 -9.25 24.11 -10.13
N HIS A 126 -8.10 24.77 -10.22
CA HIS A 126 -7.51 25.46 -9.07
C HIS A 126 -8.37 26.65 -8.60
N LYS A 127 -8.98 27.39 -9.53
CA LYS A 127 -9.95 28.45 -9.19
C LYS A 127 -11.17 27.87 -8.47
N ILE A 128 -11.71 26.75 -8.93
CA ILE A 128 -12.80 26.02 -8.25
C ILE A 128 -12.39 25.64 -6.82
N TYR A 129 -11.21 25.05 -6.63
CA TYR A 129 -10.73 24.67 -5.30
C TYR A 129 -10.49 25.86 -4.38
N GLY A 130 -9.95 26.96 -4.91
CA GLY A 130 -9.85 28.23 -4.18
C GLY A 130 -11.23 28.70 -3.73
N ARG A 131 -12.21 28.69 -4.64
CA ARG A 131 -13.57 29.12 -4.35
C ARG A 131 -14.27 28.26 -3.30
N VAL A 132 -14.08 26.94 -3.34
CA VAL A 132 -14.55 26.02 -2.29
C VAL A 132 -13.99 26.42 -0.92
N CYS A 133 -12.71 26.79 -0.84
CA CYS A 133 -12.09 27.22 0.41
C CYS A 133 -12.59 28.60 0.89
N GLU A 134 -13.05 29.47 0.00
CA GLU A 134 -13.66 30.75 0.38
C GLU A 134 -15.09 30.57 0.90
N LEU A 135 -15.84 29.65 0.29
CA LEU A 135 -17.25 29.42 0.61
C LEU A 135 -17.47 28.59 1.89
N LEU A 136 -16.51 27.73 2.24
CA LEU A 136 -16.59 26.93 3.46
C LEU A 136 -15.97 27.67 4.65
N PRO A 137 -16.60 27.62 5.83
CA PRO A 137 -15.99 28.10 7.07
C PRO A 137 -15.07 27.04 7.69
N LEU A 138 -14.25 27.44 8.66
CA LEU A 138 -13.72 26.54 9.67
C LEU A 138 -14.54 26.72 10.95
N THR A 139 -15.29 25.70 11.33
CA THR A 139 -16.11 25.70 12.55
C THR A 139 -15.24 25.77 13.81
N ASP A 140 -15.76 26.39 14.87
CA ASP A 140 -15.03 26.51 16.14
C ASP A 140 -14.67 25.14 16.73
N ILE A 141 -15.56 24.16 16.58
CA ILE A 141 -15.31 22.78 17.01
C ILE A 141 -14.06 22.21 16.32
N HIS A 142 -13.98 22.30 14.99
CA HIS A 142 -12.82 21.80 14.25
C HIS A 142 -11.56 22.63 14.52
N ARG A 143 -11.69 23.96 14.68
CA ARG A 143 -10.57 24.81 15.09
C ARG A 143 -10.02 24.37 16.45
N GLN A 144 -10.88 24.13 17.44
CA GLN A 144 -10.43 23.63 18.75
C GLN A 144 -9.85 22.22 18.67
N GLN A 145 -10.38 21.34 17.83
CA GLN A 145 -9.79 20.02 17.60
C GLN A 145 -8.38 20.12 16.99
N LEU A 146 -8.15 20.99 16.00
CA LEU A 146 -6.84 21.24 15.42
C LEU A 146 -5.84 21.78 16.45
N LYS A 147 -6.30 22.64 17.37
CA LYS A 147 -5.46 23.17 18.45
C LYS A 147 -5.13 22.11 19.50
N VAL A 148 -6.15 21.47 20.08
CA VAL A 148 -5.99 20.60 21.25
C VAL A 148 -5.45 19.22 20.87
N LYS A 149 -5.94 18.62 19.78
CA LYS A 149 -5.53 17.26 19.40
C LYS A 149 -4.26 17.21 18.55
N ARG A 150 -3.92 18.31 17.85
CA ARG A 150 -2.79 18.36 16.91
C ARG A 150 -1.73 19.39 17.30
N GLY A 151 -1.98 20.24 18.30
CA GLY A 151 -1.06 21.28 18.74
C GLY A 151 -0.91 22.47 17.79
N PHE A 152 -1.80 22.67 16.82
CA PHE A 152 -1.65 23.76 15.87
C PHE A 152 -1.96 25.14 16.47
N SER A 153 -1.14 26.11 16.11
CA SER A 153 -1.34 27.54 16.32
C SER A 153 -2.43 28.08 15.37
N ASN A 154 -3.06 29.20 15.73
CA ASN A 154 -4.00 29.88 14.84
C ASN A 154 -3.33 30.24 13.51
N ASP A 155 -2.11 30.79 13.56
CA ASP A 155 -1.34 31.15 12.37
C ASP A 155 -1.15 29.97 11.42
N THR A 156 -0.82 28.78 11.96
CA THR A 156 -0.67 27.57 11.13
C THR A 156 -2.00 27.13 10.55
N ILE A 157 -3.08 27.17 11.34
CA ILE A 157 -4.43 26.81 10.88
C ILE A 157 -4.89 27.71 9.73
N ASP A 158 -4.71 29.02 9.89
CA ASP A 158 -5.17 30.02 8.95
C ASP A 158 -4.31 30.02 7.68
N LEU A 159 -2.97 29.89 7.82
CA LEU A 159 -2.04 29.79 6.70
C LEU A 159 -2.32 28.55 5.82
N LEU A 160 -2.61 27.39 6.44
CA LEU A 160 -2.91 26.15 5.71
C LEU A 160 -4.36 26.07 5.23
N LYS A 161 -5.16 27.10 5.52
CA LYS A 161 -6.53 27.28 5.03
C LYS A 161 -7.46 26.11 5.35
N PHE A 162 -7.27 25.40 6.47
CA PHE A 162 -8.18 24.30 6.86
C PHE A 162 -9.63 24.78 6.90
N ARG A 163 -10.56 23.90 6.49
CA ARG A 163 -12.02 24.17 6.48
C ARG A 163 -12.80 23.02 7.10
N SER A 164 -14.06 23.26 7.42
CA SER A 164 -15.00 22.26 7.92
C SER A 164 -15.95 21.80 6.81
N LEU A 165 -16.07 20.49 6.66
CA LEU A 165 -17.10 19.79 5.91
C LEU A 165 -18.26 19.43 6.84
N GLY A 166 -19.42 19.13 6.26
CA GLY A 166 -20.63 18.80 7.00
C GLY A 166 -21.90 19.23 6.25
N PRO A 167 -23.09 19.08 6.87
CA PRO A 167 -24.36 19.42 6.24
C PRO A 167 -24.44 20.86 5.71
N HIS A 168 -23.73 21.81 6.32
CA HIS A 168 -23.65 23.20 5.85
C HIS A 168 -23.01 23.36 4.46
N ALA A 169 -22.25 22.36 3.99
CA ALA A 169 -21.65 22.36 2.67
C ALA A 169 -22.66 22.07 1.54
N ALA A 170 -23.90 21.69 1.85
CA ALA A 170 -24.92 21.35 0.84
C ALA A 170 -25.15 22.47 -0.19
N GLY A 171 -25.12 23.74 0.24
CA GLY A 171 -25.27 24.90 -0.63
C GLY A 171 -24.06 25.20 -1.54
N LEU A 172 -22.96 24.42 -1.46
CA LEU A 172 -21.81 24.61 -2.35
C LEU A 172 -22.17 24.40 -3.81
N LYS A 173 -23.02 23.42 -4.12
CA LYS A 173 -23.38 23.11 -5.51
C LYS A 173 -23.97 24.33 -6.21
N GLU A 174 -24.99 24.93 -5.62
CA GLU A 174 -25.72 26.08 -6.20
C GLU A 174 -24.79 27.27 -6.43
N LYS A 175 -23.93 27.59 -5.44
CA LYS A 175 -22.98 28.69 -5.53
C LYS A 175 -21.90 28.45 -6.60
N LEU A 176 -21.38 27.23 -6.69
CA LEU A 176 -20.34 26.91 -7.65
C LEU A 176 -20.88 26.79 -9.08
N SER A 177 -22.05 26.19 -9.28
CA SER A 177 -22.70 26.11 -10.60
C SER A 177 -23.14 27.48 -11.13
N ALA A 178 -23.24 28.51 -10.28
CA ALA A 178 -23.46 29.90 -10.73
C ALA A 178 -22.19 30.56 -11.30
N GLU A 179 -21.00 30.07 -10.93
CA GLU A 179 -19.70 30.66 -11.29
C GLU A 179 -18.90 29.81 -12.29
N PHE A 180 -19.15 28.49 -12.35
CA PHE A 180 -18.37 27.53 -13.14
C PHE A 180 -19.26 26.58 -13.94
N GLN A 181 -18.71 26.04 -15.03
CA GLN A 181 -19.39 25.03 -15.84
C GLN A 181 -19.46 23.69 -15.11
N ASP A 182 -20.58 22.98 -15.26
CA ASP A 182 -20.79 21.67 -14.61
C ASP A 182 -19.71 20.65 -14.99
N GLU A 183 -19.18 20.70 -16.21
CA GLU A 183 -18.13 19.78 -16.66
C GLU A 183 -16.81 20.01 -15.89
N ASP A 184 -16.40 21.26 -15.69
CA ASP A 184 -15.20 21.58 -14.89
C ASP A 184 -15.41 21.17 -13.41
N LEU A 185 -16.63 21.33 -12.89
CA LEU A 185 -16.98 20.92 -11.53
C LEU A 185 -16.99 19.40 -11.35
N LEU A 186 -17.42 18.64 -12.36
CA LEU A 186 -17.35 17.18 -12.39
C LEU A 186 -15.89 16.70 -12.47
N GLU A 187 -15.08 17.32 -13.34
CA GLU A 187 -13.66 17.01 -13.50
C GLU A 187 -12.85 17.31 -12.22
N SER A 188 -13.19 18.39 -11.52
CA SER A 188 -12.57 18.74 -10.23
C SER A 188 -12.83 17.72 -9.13
N GLY A 189 -13.86 16.87 -9.30
CA GLY A 189 -14.34 15.92 -8.29
C GLY A 189 -15.21 16.53 -7.19
N VAL A 190 -15.44 17.84 -7.21
CA VAL A 190 -16.36 18.55 -6.29
C VAL A 190 -17.80 18.11 -6.53
N LEU A 191 -18.20 18.01 -7.80
CA LEU A 191 -19.46 17.40 -8.19
C LEU A 191 -19.22 15.98 -8.72
N VAL A 192 -20.25 15.14 -8.60
CA VAL A 192 -20.25 13.78 -9.14
C VAL A 192 -21.56 13.54 -9.87
N ARG A 193 -21.48 12.77 -10.95
CA ARG A 193 -22.66 12.27 -11.65
C ARG A 193 -23.14 11.00 -10.97
N VAL A 194 -24.39 10.99 -10.53
CA VAL A 194 -25.06 9.79 -10.02
C VAL A 194 -25.22 8.83 -11.19
N ALA A 195 -24.67 7.62 -11.07
CA ALA A 195 -24.70 6.63 -12.15
C ALA A 195 -26.12 6.22 -12.54
N SER A 196 -27.03 6.11 -11.56
CA SER A 196 -28.41 5.65 -11.77
C SER A 196 -29.35 6.69 -12.37
N SER A 197 -29.23 7.97 -12.00
CA SER A 197 -30.13 9.03 -12.47
C SER A 197 -29.50 9.98 -13.49
N GLY A 198 -28.19 9.89 -13.72
CA GLY A 198 -27.43 10.87 -14.51
C GLY A 198 -27.34 12.27 -13.86
N GLN A 199 -27.96 12.46 -12.69
CA GLN A 199 -28.02 13.75 -12.00
C GLN A 199 -26.64 14.15 -11.48
N VAL A 200 -26.28 15.40 -11.68
CA VAL A 200 -25.07 16.00 -11.10
C VAL A 200 -25.38 16.45 -9.68
N ILE A 201 -24.66 15.93 -8.70
CA ILE A 201 -24.83 16.26 -7.28
C ILE A 201 -23.48 16.63 -6.64
N LEU A 202 -23.54 17.28 -5.47
CA LEU A 202 -22.34 17.49 -4.65
C LEU A 202 -21.77 16.13 -4.22
N ASN A 203 -20.45 15.99 -4.30
CA ASN A 203 -19.79 14.80 -3.81
C ASN A 203 -20.07 14.61 -2.30
N SER A 204 -20.61 13.45 -1.92
CA SER A 204 -21.07 13.18 -0.56
C SER A 204 -19.98 13.33 0.51
N GLN A 205 -18.70 13.23 0.12
CA GLN A 205 -17.57 13.48 1.01
C GLN A 205 -17.60 14.89 1.63
N PHE A 206 -18.19 15.88 0.95
CA PHE A 206 -18.34 17.25 1.48
C PHE A 206 -19.39 17.37 2.59
N LEU A 207 -20.31 16.40 2.68
CA LEU A 207 -21.40 16.41 3.66
C LEU A 207 -21.02 15.65 4.95
N GLU A 208 -19.87 14.98 4.98
CA GLU A 208 -19.35 14.30 6.16
C GLU A 208 -18.70 15.32 7.11
N ASP A 209 -19.01 15.23 8.42
CA ASP A 209 -18.43 16.12 9.44
C ASP A 209 -16.92 15.83 9.65
N ARG A 210 -16.07 16.56 8.93
CA ARG A 210 -14.61 16.37 8.89
C ARG A 210 -13.90 17.67 8.55
N ILE A 211 -12.58 17.68 8.76
CA ILE A 211 -11.70 18.76 8.31
C ILE A 211 -11.31 18.54 6.85
N LEU A 212 -11.60 19.52 5.99
CA LEU A 212 -11.07 19.63 4.64
C LEU A 212 -9.63 20.15 4.69
N ILE A 213 -8.73 19.48 3.97
CA ILE A 213 -7.32 19.86 3.88
C ILE A 213 -7.03 20.36 2.45
N PRO A 214 -6.84 21.68 2.26
CA PRO A 214 -6.38 22.23 0.99
C PRO A 214 -4.90 21.98 0.77
N TYR A 215 -4.53 21.69 -0.47
CA TYR A 215 -3.14 21.53 -0.88
C TYR A 215 -2.72 22.81 -1.59
N LEU A 216 -1.75 23.49 -1.00
CA LEU A 216 -1.32 24.81 -1.43
C LEU A 216 -0.07 24.72 -2.32
N ASP A 217 0.02 25.61 -3.29
CA ASP A 217 1.20 25.85 -4.11
C ASP A 217 1.38 27.37 -4.35
N VAL A 218 2.51 27.77 -4.92
CA VAL A 218 2.79 29.16 -5.29
C VAL A 218 3.20 29.22 -6.75
N ARG A 219 2.51 30.02 -7.55
CA ARG A 219 2.76 30.14 -9.00
C ARG A 219 3.01 31.60 -9.41
N GLY A 220 3.82 31.78 -10.46
CA GLY A 220 4.07 33.10 -11.03
C GLY A 220 2.83 33.59 -11.79
N GLY A 221 2.45 34.85 -11.62
CA GLY A 221 1.24 35.44 -12.22
C GLY A 221 1.20 35.53 -13.76
N ALA A 222 2.19 34.99 -14.49
CA ALA A 222 2.25 35.06 -15.95
C ALA A 222 1.36 34.02 -16.67
N ASP A 223 0.83 33.03 -15.95
CA ASP A 223 -0.04 31.99 -16.53
C ASP A 223 -1.52 32.44 -16.69
N GLU A 224 -1.87 33.69 -16.32
CA GLU A 224 -3.24 34.22 -16.41
C GLU A 224 -3.51 35.05 -17.69
N GLU A 225 -2.48 35.46 -18.46
CA GLU A 225 -2.63 36.25 -19.70
C GLU A 225 -1.97 35.53 -20.90
N GLY A 226 -2.68 34.63 -21.57
CA GLY A 226 -2.14 33.98 -22.76
C GLY A 226 -3.01 32.93 -23.46
N ALA A 227 -4.27 32.75 -23.04
CA ALA A 227 -5.25 31.96 -23.80
C ALA A 227 -6.07 32.88 -24.71
N ALA A 228 -5.38 33.58 -25.62
CA ALA A 228 -6.00 34.13 -26.81
C ALA A 228 -5.66 33.22 -27.99
N ASP A 229 -6.70 32.68 -28.58
CA ASP A 229 -6.75 31.88 -29.78
C ASP A 229 -5.76 32.34 -30.88
N SER A 230 -4.85 31.44 -31.27
CA SER A 230 -4.27 31.48 -32.62
C SER A 230 -3.87 30.06 -33.03
N GLY A 231 -4.82 29.35 -33.65
CA GLY A 231 -4.53 28.12 -34.36
C GLY A 231 -3.54 28.33 -35.51
N ARG A 232 -2.32 27.81 -35.38
CA ARG A 232 -1.52 27.34 -36.52
C ARG A 232 -0.40 26.40 -36.06
N ALA A 233 -0.51 25.13 -36.41
CA ALA A 233 0.58 24.17 -36.29
C ALA A 233 1.72 24.54 -37.28
N PRO A 234 3.00 24.56 -36.88
CA PRO A 234 4.08 24.60 -37.85
C PRO A 234 4.35 23.19 -38.38
N ALA A 235 4.50 23.12 -39.70
CA ALA A 235 4.67 21.93 -40.49
C ALA A 235 5.99 21.18 -40.18
N ARG A 236 5.93 19.85 -40.35
CA ARG A 236 7.10 18.99 -40.59
C ARG A 236 7.81 19.43 -41.87
N SER A 237 9.10 19.72 -41.80
CA SER A 237 9.98 19.67 -42.97
C SER A 237 10.75 18.36 -42.99
N THR A 238 10.41 17.53 -43.97
CA THR A 238 11.27 16.49 -44.57
C THR A 238 12.42 17.12 -45.36
N LEU A 239 13.37 16.26 -45.77
CA LEU A 239 14.55 16.43 -46.66
C LEU A 239 15.87 16.40 -45.86
N LEU A 240 16.92 15.63 -46.19
CA LEU A 240 17.24 14.70 -47.29
C LEU A 240 18.45 13.83 -46.86
N ASP A 241 18.59 12.69 -47.54
CA ASP A 241 19.71 11.73 -47.49
C ASP A 241 21.09 12.33 -47.87
N GLY A 242 22.18 11.64 -47.49
CA GLY A 242 23.51 11.88 -48.06
C GLY A 242 24.69 11.27 -47.29
N ASP A 243 25.01 10.02 -47.67
CA ASP A 243 26.36 9.47 -47.90
C ASP A 243 27.25 8.94 -46.75
N GLU A 244 27.61 7.66 -46.96
CA GLU A 244 28.72 6.91 -46.39
C GLU A 244 30.08 7.50 -46.80
N GLU A 245 31.08 7.48 -45.92
CA GLU A 245 32.36 6.87 -46.28
C GLU A 245 33.23 6.47 -45.09
N ASP A 246 33.85 5.31 -45.28
CA ASP A 246 34.81 4.58 -44.49
C ASP A 246 36.16 5.33 -44.37
N THR A 247 36.90 5.16 -43.25
CA THR A 247 38.30 4.67 -43.24
C THR A 247 39.05 4.89 -41.92
N ARG A 248 39.61 3.77 -41.44
CA ARG A 248 40.98 3.57 -40.87
C ARG A 248 41.32 4.01 -39.43
N ARG A 249 41.64 2.97 -38.63
CA ARG A 249 42.58 2.95 -37.49
C ARG A 249 44.02 3.31 -37.91
N PRO A 250 44.91 3.74 -36.99
CA PRO A 250 45.78 2.84 -36.19
C PRO A 250 45.86 3.26 -34.69
N SER A 251 45.79 2.38 -33.69
CA SER A 251 46.84 1.52 -33.05
C SER A 251 47.99 2.22 -32.31
N GLY A 252 48.16 1.90 -31.01
CA GLY A 252 49.39 2.05 -30.19
C GLY A 252 49.11 2.65 -28.80
N ARG A 253 48.88 1.86 -27.73
CA ARG A 253 49.85 1.30 -26.75
C ARG A 253 50.77 2.33 -26.07
N GLY A 254 50.78 2.34 -24.73
CA GLY A 254 51.82 2.97 -23.92
C GLY A 254 51.40 3.17 -22.45
N ASP A 255 52.15 2.56 -21.54
CA ASP A 255 51.87 2.31 -20.12
C ASP A 255 52.20 3.46 -19.14
N ALA A 256 51.56 3.37 -17.97
CA ALA A 256 52.08 3.52 -16.59
C ALA A 256 52.80 4.78 -16.05
N ALA A 257 52.32 5.14 -14.85
CA ALA A 257 53.06 5.46 -13.61
C ALA A 257 53.33 6.92 -13.19
N SER A 258 52.79 7.22 -11.99
CA SER A 258 53.38 7.92 -10.83
C SER A 258 53.82 9.39 -10.93
N GLY A 259 53.51 10.15 -9.88
CA GLY A 259 54.34 11.29 -9.47
C GLY A 259 53.57 12.48 -8.90
N GLU A 260 53.89 12.83 -7.66
CA GLU A 260 53.35 13.89 -6.82
C GLU A 260 53.74 15.32 -7.25
N GLY A 261 53.03 16.32 -6.71
CA GLY A 261 53.66 17.60 -6.33
C GLY A 261 53.07 18.90 -6.91
N GLY A 262 52.54 19.75 -6.02
CA GLY A 262 52.98 21.15 -5.91
C GLY A 262 52.34 22.24 -6.77
N SER A 263 51.35 22.92 -6.18
CA SER A 263 51.18 24.39 -6.04
C SER A 263 51.31 25.38 -7.22
N ASN A 264 50.29 26.24 -7.26
CA ASN A 264 50.25 27.69 -7.55
C ASN A 264 50.01 28.22 -8.98
N SER A 265 48.78 28.74 -9.11
CA SER A 265 48.38 30.07 -9.58
C SER A 265 48.74 30.54 -11.00
N ALA A 266 47.69 30.73 -11.81
CA ALA A 266 47.22 32.04 -12.33
C ALA A 266 46.77 31.99 -13.81
N VAL A 267 45.46 32.26 -13.98
CA VAL A 267 44.85 33.13 -15.01
C VAL A 267 44.61 32.56 -16.44
N ALA A 268 43.31 32.26 -16.67
CA ALA A 268 42.44 32.62 -17.82
C ALA A 268 42.81 32.10 -19.22
N THR A 269 41.94 31.65 -20.13
CA THR A 269 40.47 31.59 -20.31
C THR A 269 40.20 30.45 -21.32
N ASP A 270 39.10 29.71 -21.19
CA ASP A 270 38.13 29.41 -22.27
C ASP A 270 37.15 28.32 -21.85
N GLU A 271 35.86 28.62 -22.02
CA GLU A 271 34.70 27.79 -21.65
C GLU A 271 34.54 26.54 -22.54
N PRO A 272 33.77 25.54 -22.06
CA PRO A 272 32.72 25.01 -22.92
C PRO A 272 31.36 24.85 -22.22
N GLY A 273 30.35 25.51 -22.80
CA GLY A 273 29.09 24.85 -23.22
C GLY A 273 28.18 24.26 -22.16
N ASN A 274 27.54 25.09 -21.34
CA ASN A 274 26.48 24.68 -20.43
C ASN A 274 25.10 24.74 -21.11
N ILE A 275 24.56 23.59 -21.54
CA ILE A 275 23.15 23.45 -21.89
C ILE A 275 22.38 23.11 -20.60
N SER A 276 21.94 24.14 -19.89
CA SER A 276 20.92 24.03 -18.83
C SER A 276 19.68 24.79 -19.28
N PRO A 277 18.45 24.23 -19.16
CA PRO A 277 17.24 24.98 -19.43
C PRO A 277 17.02 25.98 -18.29
N ARG A 278 17.50 27.21 -18.45
CA ARG A 278 17.21 28.32 -17.55
C ARG A 278 15.73 28.71 -17.68
N ARG A 279 14.89 28.23 -16.76
CA ARG A 279 13.65 28.96 -16.42
C ARG A 279 14.08 30.20 -15.61
N ALA A 280 13.73 31.38 -16.12
CA ALA A 280 14.05 32.66 -15.50
C ALA A 280 13.57 32.72 -14.04
N ALA A 281 14.41 33.24 -13.15
CA ALA A 281 14.07 33.47 -11.76
C ALA A 281 12.89 34.45 -11.67
N VAL A 282 11.79 34.02 -11.05
CA VAL A 282 10.59 34.83 -10.82
C VAL A 282 10.91 35.92 -9.80
N LYS A 283 10.59 37.18 -10.11
CA LYS A 283 10.78 38.32 -9.18
C LYS A 283 9.98 38.08 -7.87
N PRO A 284 10.51 38.41 -6.69
CA PRO A 284 9.90 38.06 -5.39
C PRO A 284 8.51 38.66 -5.08
N GLY A 285 7.93 39.49 -5.97
CA GLY A 285 6.64 40.17 -5.77
C GLY A 285 5.45 39.63 -6.59
N SER A 286 5.61 38.62 -7.45
CA SER A 286 4.58 38.19 -8.42
C SER A 286 4.04 36.77 -8.21
N LEU A 287 4.18 36.24 -6.99
CA LEU A 287 3.87 34.85 -6.66
C LEU A 287 2.48 34.77 -5.99
N LYS A 288 1.49 34.21 -6.70
CA LYS A 288 0.11 34.03 -6.23
C LYS A 288 -0.03 32.66 -5.57
N GLU A 289 -0.64 32.63 -4.39
CA GLU A 289 -0.99 31.36 -3.74
C GLU A 289 -2.18 30.71 -4.44
N VAL A 290 -2.08 29.40 -4.66
CA VAL A 290 -3.11 28.63 -5.36
C VAL A 290 -3.42 27.36 -4.59
N VAL A 291 -4.70 26.97 -4.56
CA VAL A 291 -5.11 25.65 -4.07
C VAL A 291 -5.15 24.71 -5.27
N TYR A 292 -4.20 23.77 -5.35
CA TYR A 292 -4.11 22.86 -6.50
C TYR A 292 -4.81 21.52 -6.28
N TYR A 293 -5.16 21.20 -5.03
CA TYR A 293 -5.92 20.00 -4.71
C TYR A 293 -6.69 20.16 -3.41
N LEU A 294 -7.78 19.40 -3.27
CA LEU A 294 -8.57 19.31 -2.06
C LEU A 294 -8.61 17.86 -1.57
N ARG A 295 -8.36 17.67 -0.27
CA ARG A 295 -8.52 16.37 0.38
C ARG A 295 -9.67 16.39 1.39
N PRO A 296 -10.88 15.98 0.97
CA PRO A 296 -12.03 15.87 1.88
C PRO A 296 -12.05 14.55 2.68
N HIS A 297 -11.33 13.52 2.22
CA HIS A 297 -11.27 12.20 2.85
C HIS A 297 -9.87 11.58 2.72
N LYS A 298 -9.53 10.58 3.57
CA LYS A 298 -8.24 9.87 3.59
C LYS A 298 -7.77 9.40 2.20
N LEU A 299 -8.70 8.88 1.40
CA LEU A 299 -8.44 8.33 0.06
C LEU A 299 -8.55 9.38 -1.06
N GLY A 300 -8.84 10.64 -0.73
CA GLY A 300 -9.13 11.69 -1.69
C GLY A 300 -10.39 11.40 -2.52
N PHE A 301 -10.44 12.01 -3.70
CA PHE A 301 -11.48 11.77 -4.70
C PHE A 301 -11.22 10.46 -5.46
N LYS A 302 -12.26 9.62 -5.64
CA LYS A 302 -12.15 8.26 -6.20
C LYS A 302 -11.51 8.15 -7.59
N ARG A 303 -11.48 9.23 -8.38
CA ARG A 303 -10.95 9.26 -9.75
C ARG A 303 -9.70 10.11 -9.92
N LEU A 304 -9.26 10.77 -8.85
CA LEU A 304 -8.11 11.65 -8.92
C LEU A 304 -6.90 10.98 -8.30
N THR A 305 -5.77 11.12 -8.97
CA THR A 305 -4.51 10.57 -8.49
C THR A 305 -4.14 11.24 -7.17
N PRO A 306 -3.71 10.47 -6.15
CA PRO A 306 -3.25 11.06 -4.90
C PRO A 306 -2.11 12.05 -5.13
N GLN A 307 -2.19 13.19 -4.47
CA GLN A 307 -1.21 14.27 -4.58
C GLN A 307 -0.24 14.25 -3.39
N ILE A 308 0.99 14.68 -3.64
CA ILE A 308 1.99 14.93 -2.58
C ILE A 308 1.57 16.21 -1.87
N TYR A 309 1.53 16.20 -0.55
CA TYR A 309 1.16 17.38 0.25
C TYR A 309 2.41 18.23 0.57
N CYS A 310 2.18 19.52 0.86
CA CYS A 310 3.21 20.51 1.21
C CYS A 310 4.15 20.99 0.09
N ARG A 311 3.74 20.92 -1.18
CA ARG A 311 4.50 21.54 -2.30
C ARG A 311 4.76 23.04 -2.08
N TYR A 312 3.81 23.76 -1.50
CA TYR A 312 3.96 25.16 -1.04
C TYR A 312 5.27 25.41 -0.27
N PHE A 313 5.68 24.50 0.63
CA PHE A 313 6.89 24.69 1.44
C PHE A 313 8.16 24.58 0.61
N LEU A 314 8.20 23.59 -0.29
CA LEU A 314 9.34 23.41 -1.19
C LEU A 314 9.50 24.63 -2.10
N GLN A 315 8.39 25.20 -2.58
CA GLN A 315 8.42 26.38 -3.44
C GLN A 315 8.85 27.65 -2.71
N LYS A 316 8.44 27.84 -1.44
CA LYS A 316 8.81 29.01 -0.63
C LYS A 316 10.25 28.96 -0.13
N ILE A 317 10.72 27.80 0.33
CA ILE A 317 12.01 27.66 1.02
C ILE A 317 13.12 27.18 0.08
N ARG A 318 12.79 26.38 -0.94
CA ARG A 318 13.75 25.61 -1.77
C ARG A 318 14.81 24.90 -0.93
N PRO A 319 14.40 24.01 0.00
CA PRO A 319 15.31 23.40 0.96
C PRO A 319 16.19 22.32 0.31
N GLU A 320 17.45 22.23 0.74
CA GLU A 320 18.30 21.09 0.37
C GLU A 320 17.93 19.80 1.12
N HIS A 321 17.27 19.92 2.28
CA HIS A 321 16.90 18.80 3.15
C HIS A 321 15.41 18.82 3.47
N VAL A 322 14.75 17.68 3.28
CA VAL A 322 13.32 17.50 3.54
C VAL A 322 13.06 16.27 4.41
N VAL A 323 12.12 16.40 5.33
CA VAL A 323 11.53 15.25 6.05
C VAL A 323 10.38 14.67 5.23
N LEU A 324 10.45 13.38 4.94
CA LEU A 324 9.37 12.64 4.30
C LEU A 324 8.57 11.90 5.36
N THR A 325 7.30 12.25 5.51
CA THR A 325 6.36 11.61 6.45
C THR A 325 5.16 11.04 5.71
N GLU A 326 4.36 10.24 6.40
CA GLU A 326 2.99 9.98 6.01
C GLU A 326 2.08 11.08 6.57
N GLY A 327 0.93 11.33 5.93
CA GLY A 327 -0.14 12.16 6.49
C GLY A 327 0.12 13.68 6.54
N GLU A 328 -0.93 14.42 6.22
CA GLU A 328 -0.91 15.86 5.98
C GLU A 328 -0.74 16.64 7.28
N PHE A 329 -1.41 16.21 8.36
CA PHE A 329 -1.26 16.84 9.67
C PHE A 329 0.17 16.74 10.24
N LYS A 330 0.90 15.66 9.92
CA LYS A 330 2.29 15.46 10.35
C LYS A 330 3.23 16.43 9.64
N ALA A 331 3.06 16.59 8.33
CA ALA A 331 3.81 17.60 7.57
C ALA A 331 3.42 19.04 7.99
N ALA A 332 2.16 19.29 8.34
CA ALA A 332 1.73 20.56 8.91
C ALA A 332 2.36 20.84 10.29
N ALA A 333 2.53 19.83 11.14
CA ALA A 333 3.23 19.96 12.42
C ALA A 333 4.71 20.32 12.22
N LEU A 334 5.39 19.60 11.32
CA LEU A 334 6.77 19.91 10.90
C LEU A 334 6.91 21.35 10.40
N TRP A 335 5.94 21.84 9.64
CA TRP A 335 5.92 23.22 9.21
C TRP A 335 5.78 24.24 10.33
N GLN A 336 4.94 23.97 11.34
CA GLN A 336 4.82 24.85 12.49
C GLN A 336 6.17 24.99 13.21
N TRP A 337 6.97 23.92 13.27
CA TRP A 337 8.37 23.96 13.72
C TRP A 337 9.37 24.53 12.69
N ARG A 338 8.90 25.02 11.54
CA ARG A 338 9.73 25.52 10.42
C ARG A 338 10.75 24.48 9.93
N ILE A 339 10.34 23.21 9.93
CA ILE A 339 11.11 22.09 9.39
C ILE A 339 10.52 21.72 8.03
N PRO A 340 11.31 21.78 6.93
CA PRO A 340 10.79 21.44 5.61
C PRO A 340 10.36 19.97 5.54
N ALA A 341 9.11 19.74 5.14
CA ALA A 341 8.54 18.41 5.11
C ALA A 341 7.58 18.24 3.94
N VAL A 342 7.47 16.99 3.46
CA VAL A 342 6.42 16.56 2.54
C VAL A 342 5.71 15.35 3.12
N ALA A 343 4.42 15.24 2.82
CA ALA A 343 3.64 14.06 3.15
C ALA A 343 3.14 13.35 1.90
N VAL A 344 3.24 12.02 1.92
CA VAL A 344 2.69 11.15 0.87
C VAL A 344 1.44 10.42 1.37
N PRO A 345 0.34 10.40 0.59
CA PRO A 345 -0.83 9.61 0.92
C PRO A 345 -0.57 8.13 0.61
N GLY A 346 -0.41 7.32 1.67
CA GLY A 346 -0.19 5.88 1.58
C GLY A 346 1.25 5.53 1.21
N ILE A 347 2.07 5.25 2.23
CA ILE A 347 3.50 4.95 2.11
C ILE A 347 3.81 3.81 1.14
N SER A 348 2.97 2.77 1.09
CA SER A 348 3.15 1.63 0.19
C SER A 348 2.94 1.99 -1.28
N SER A 349 1.99 2.89 -1.57
CA SER A 349 1.68 3.34 -2.92
C SER A 349 2.84 4.15 -3.50
N PHE A 350 3.37 5.09 -2.72
CA PHE A 350 4.52 5.91 -3.11
C PHE A 350 5.82 5.13 -3.13
N GLY A 351 5.97 4.11 -2.29
CA GLY A 351 7.10 3.19 -2.35
C GLY A 351 7.06 2.23 -3.54
N LEU A 352 5.96 2.13 -4.28
CA LEU A 352 5.79 1.20 -5.40
C LEU A 352 5.52 1.90 -6.73
N LYS A 353 4.36 2.53 -6.85
CA LYS A 353 3.80 3.02 -8.13
C LYS A 353 4.10 4.48 -8.40
N HIS A 354 4.36 5.28 -7.37
CA HIS A 354 4.46 6.74 -7.48
C HIS A 354 5.83 7.30 -7.04
N LEU A 355 6.85 6.45 -6.90
CA LEU A 355 8.18 6.87 -6.49
C LEU A 355 8.76 7.90 -7.47
N ASP A 356 8.62 7.67 -8.78
CA ASP A 356 9.14 8.56 -9.82
C ASP A 356 8.58 9.98 -9.72
N ARG A 357 7.31 10.11 -9.31
CA ARG A 357 6.68 11.42 -9.06
C ARG A 357 7.30 12.14 -7.87
N LEU A 358 7.64 11.40 -6.81
CA LEU A 358 8.31 11.95 -5.64
C LEU A 358 9.75 12.38 -5.96
N VAL A 359 10.47 11.55 -6.71
CA VAL A 359 11.83 11.83 -7.19
C VAL A 359 11.85 13.06 -8.08
N ALA A 360 10.92 13.15 -9.04
CA ALA A 360 10.79 14.31 -9.92
C ALA A 360 10.53 15.59 -9.13
N LEU A 361 9.63 15.55 -8.13
CA LEU A 361 9.37 16.68 -7.24
C LEU A 361 10.63 17.11 -6.48
N PHE A 362 11.34 16.17 -5.87
CA PHE A 362 12.55 16.49 -5.12
C PHE A 362 13.66 17.08 -5.99
N ARG A 363 13.84 16.55 -7.22
CA ARG A 363 14.78 17.13 -8.20
C ARG A 363 14.37 18.53 -8.64
N GLU A 364 13.08 18.74 -8.93
CA GLU A 364 12.52 20.06 -9.30
C GLU A 364 12.85 21.15 -8.26
N PHE A 365 12.80 20.79 -6.97
CA PHE A 365 13.04 21.70 -5.86
C PHE A 365 14.49 21.73 -5.35
N GLY A 366 15.40 20.98 -5.96
CA GLY A 366 16.82 20.96 -5.58
C GLY A 366 17.10 20.25 -4.25
N VAL A 367 16.21 19.34 -3.83
CA VAL A 367 16.40 18.53 -2.61
C VAL A 367 17.57 17.57 -2.84
N LYS A 368 18.49 17.51 -1.88
CA LYS A 368 19.66 16.63 -1.89
C LYS A 368 19.59 15.57 -0.79
N ARG A 369 19.04 15.94 0.37
CA ARG A 369 18.90 15.08 1.55
C ARG A 369 17.44 14.80 1.87
N VAL A 370 17.12 13.56 2.21
CA VAL A 370 15.78 13.15 2.62
C VAL A 370 15.85 12.33 3.91
N THR A 371 15.15 12.77 4.95
CA THR A 371 14.98 11.94 6.16
C THR A 371 13.56 11.38 6.19
N VAL A 372 13.44 10.06 6.06
CA VAL A 372 12.15 9.36 6.15
C VAL A 372 11.83 9.12 7.62
N ILE A 373 10.71 9.67 8.09
CA ILE A 373 10.23 9.49 9.47
C ILE A 373 8.73 9.24 9.41
N PHE A 374 8.31 8.07 9.88
CA PHE A 374 6.91 7.67 9.98
C PHE A 374 6.48 7.49 11.44
N ASP A 375 5.20 7.20 11.63
CA ASP A 375 4.57 6.99 12.94
C ASP A 375 5.28 5.88 13.71
N ASN A 376 5.53 6.14 14.99
CA ASN A 376 6.03 5.12 15.89
C ASN A 376 4.87 4.59 16.76
N GLU A 377 4.51 3.33 16.57
CA GLU A 377 3.32 2.72 17.16
C GLU A 377 3.59 1.29 17.64
N ILE A 378 3.04 0.97 18.82
CA ILE A 378 3.03 -0.36 19.41
C ILE A 378 1.95 -1.20 18.72
N LYS A 379 2.37 -2.31 18.12
CA LYS A 379 1.49 -3.22 17.36
C LYS A 379 1.45 -4.64 17.92
N ASP A 380 2.15 -4.92 19.01
CA ASP A 380 2.23 -6.21 19.69
C ASP A 380 1.42 -6.28 21.00
N ASN A 381 0.87 -5.17 21.48
CA ASN A 381 0.02 -5.14 22.67
C ASN A 381 -1.49 -5.07 22.29
N PRO A 382 -2.32 -6.06 22.70
CA PRO A 382 -3.77 -6.09 22.44
C PRO A 382 -4.58 -4.96 23.07
N GLU A 383 -4.02 -4.22 24.03
CA GLU A 383 -4.67 -3.05 24.64
C GLU A 383 -4.79 -1.87 23.68
N TYR A 384 -4.01 -1.85 22.60
CA TYR A 384 -3.99 -0.73 21.65
C TYR A 384 -4.80 -1.03 20.37
N PRO A 385 -5.48 -0.01 19.78
CA PRO A 385 -6.40 -0.20 18.65
C PRO A 385 -5.78 -0.82 17.39
N ASN A 386 -4.47 -0.68 17.20
CA ASN A 386 -3.75 -1.17 16.02
C ASN A 386 -2.95 -2.46 16.29
N TYR A 387 -3.27 -3.18 17.36
CA TYR A 387 -2.71 -4.51 17.64
C TYR A 387 -2.77 -5.42 16.43
N LYS A 388 -1.64 -6.09 16.16
CA LYS A 388 -1.48 -7.10 15.14
C LYS A 388 -1.13 -8.42 15.82
N PRO A 389 -2.05 -9.40 15.82
CA PRO A 389 -1.82 -10.69 16.46
C PRO A 389 -0.62 -11.40 15.84
N LYS A 390 -0.47 -11.31 14.51
CA LYS A 390 0.65 -11.90 13.79
C LYS A 390 1.88 -11.01 13.85
N ALA A 391 3.00 -11.57 14.29
CA ALA A 391 4.30 -10.89 14.31
C ALA A 391 4.68 -10.29 12.94
N SER A 392 4.40 -11.03 11.87
CA SER A 392 4.65 -10.60 10.49
C SER A 392 4.03 -9.25 10.15
N ASP A 393 2.91 -8.88 10.78
CA ASP A 393 2.13 -7.69 10.39
C ASP A 393 2.50 -6.46 11.25
N ARG A 394 3.35 -6.63 12.27
CA ARG A 394 3.74 -5.57 13.22
C ARG A 394 4.75 -4.59 12.63
N TYR A 395 5.61 -5.05 11.72
CA TYR A 395 6.79 -4.28 11.30
C TYR A 395 6.66 -3.57 9.94
N ASP A 396 5.43 -3.30 9.47
CA ASP A 396 5.20 -2.61 8.20
C ASP A 396 5.81 -1.20 8.16
N THR A 397 5.74 -0.45 9.26
CA THR A 397 6.34 0.89 9.33
C THR A 397 7.86 0.82 9.14
N HIS A 398 8.53 -0.13 9.79
CA HIS A 398 9.98 -0.34 9.67
C HIS A 398 10.36 -0.70 8.23
N LEU A 399 9.62 -1.62 7.61
CA LEU A 399 9.82 -2.01 6.22
C LEU A 399 9.72 -0.81 5.28
N TRP A 400 8.63 -0.04 5.35
CA TRP A 400 8.42 1.08 4.43
C TRP A 400 9.39 2.22 4.68
N SER A 401 9.80 2.46 5.94
CA SER A 401 10.85 3.44 6.26
C SER A 401 12.17 3.07 5.57
N TYR A 402 12.59 1.80 5.70
CA TYR A 402 13.77 1.27 5.02
C TYR A 402 13.64 1.37 3.50
N LEU A 403 12.55 0.83 2.93
CA LEU A 403 12.38 0.75 1.47
C LEU A 403 12.34 2.13 0.82
N MET A 404 11.69 3.11 1.44
CA MET A 404 11.64 4.47 0.94
C MET A 404 13.02 5.11 0.94
N ALA A 405 13.73 5.07 2.07
CA ALA A 405 15.07 5.65 2.17
C ALA A 405 16.06 4.95 1.23
N TYR A 406 16.02 3.62 1.15
CA TYR A 406 16.87 2.84 0.25
C TYR A 406 16.63 3.20 -1.23
N LYS A 407 15.37 3.27 -1.66
CA LYS A 407 15.05 3.58 -3.06
C LYS A 407 15.38 5.02 -3.43
N LEU A 408 15.12 5.98 -2.54
CA LEU A 408 15.55 7.37 -2.75
C LEU A 408 17.08 7.47 -2.80
N GLY A 409 17.80 6.71 -1.97
CA GLY A 409 19.25 6.56 -2.05
C GLY A 409 19.74 6.12 -3.43
N ARG A 410 19.06 5.12 -4.02
CA ARG A 410 19.37 4.65 -5.38
C ARG A 410 19.11 5.68 -6.48
N GLU A 411 18.22 6.63 -6.22
CA GLU A 411 17.91 7.75 -7.12
C GLU A 411 18.86 8.96 -6.94
N GLY A 412 19.86 8.84 -6.07
CA GLY A 412 20.94 9.81 -5.86
C GLY A 412 20.74 10.77 -4.68
N PHE A 413 19.73 10.57 -3.82
CA PHE A 413 19.53 11.41 -2.63
C PHE A 413 20.27 10.85 -1.42
N ASP A 414 20.89 11.68 -0.60
CA ASP A 414 21.37 11.26 0.73
C ASP A 414 20.15 11.02 1.64
N SER A 415 19.81 9.73 1.78
CA SER A 415 18.54 9.30 2.35
C SER A 415 18.76 8.53 3.65
N ARG A 416 18.08 8.96 4.71
CA ARG A 416 18.20 8.40 6.06
C ARG A 416 16.85 8.06 6.65
N VAL A 417 16.83 7.16 7.62
CA VAL A 417 15.66 6.79 8.41
C VAL A 417 15.78 7.41 9.80
N GLY A 418 14.82 8.26 10.16
CA GLY A 418 14.67 8.75 11.53
C GLY A 418 13.54 8.01 12.24
N TRP A 419 13.61 7.98 13.56
CA TRP A 419 12.63 7.27 14.40
C TRP A 419 12.20 8.15 15.56
N LEU A 420 10.90 8.34 15.73
CA LEU A 420 10.37 9.10 16.87
C LEU A 420 10.61 8.30 18.16
N PRO A 421 11.03 8.94 19.27
CA PRO A 421 11.36 8.22 20.50
C PRO A 421 10.18 7.46 21.12
N ASP A 422 10.46 6.30 21.70
CA ASP A 422 9.46 5.42 22.31
C ASP A 422 8.83 6.06 23.55
N GLU A 423 9.62 6.82 24.31
CA GLU A 423 9.21 7.58 25.48
C GLU A 423 8.23 8.72 25.18
N TRP A 424 8.00 9.06 23.90
CA TRP A 424 7.00 10.04 23.50
C TRP A 424 5.64 9.41 23.20
N ARG A 425 5.54 8.08 23.11
CA ARG A 425 4.27 7.42 22.79
C ARG A 425 3.22 7.71 23.85
N GLU A 426 2.05 8.15 23.40
CA GLU A 426 0.85 8.27 24.22
C GLU A 426 -0.18 7.26 23.72
N ARG A 427 -0.72 6.44 24.64
CA ARG A 427 -1.61 5.32 24.29
C ARG A 427 -1.04 4.42 23.18
N GLY A 428 0.26 4.16 23.27
CA GLY A 428 0.98 3.26 22.36
C GLY A 428 1.35 3.86 21.00
N LYS A 429 1.15 5.17 20.76
CA LYS A 429 1.47 5.81 19.48
C LYS A 429 2.12 7.18 19.65
N ILE A 430 3.05 7.52 18.78
CA ILE A 430 3.49 8.90 18.55
C ILE A 430 3.59 9.19 17.05
N ASP A 431 3.18 10.39 16.66
CA ASP A 431 3.41 11.00 15.36
C ASP A 431 3.77 12.48 15.56
N PHE A 432 4.08 13.20 14.47
CA PHE A 432 4.54 14.60 14.58
C PHE A 432 3.49 15.55 15.16
N ASP A 433 2.22 15.41 14.78
CA ASP A 433 1.16 16.24 15.34
C ASP A 433 0.81 15.86 16.79
N GLY A 434 0.93 14.58 17.17
CA GLY A 434 0.89 14.16 18.57
C GLY A 434 2.05 14.74 19.38
N ALA A 435 3.28 14.74 18.85
CA ALA A 435 4.44 15.35 19.50
C ALA A 435 4.25 16.85 19.68
N LEU A 436 3.68 17.53 18.69
CA LEU A 436 3.35 18.94 18.78
C LEU A 436 2.29 19.22 19.85
N ALA A 437 1.25 18.40 19.92
CA ALA A 437 0.21 18.49 20.94
C ALA A 437 0.75 18.25 22.37
N GLN A 438 1.75 17.38 22.53
CA GLN A 438 2.46 17.14 23.79
C GLN A 438 3.37 18.30 24.21
N GLY A 439 3.56 19.33 23.35
CA GLY A 439 4.44 20.45 23.63
C GLY A 439 5.92 20.20 23.31
N ARG A 440 6.24 19.20 22.47
CA ARG A 440 7.61 18.99 21.98
C ARG A 440 8.06 20.18 21.14
N THR A 441 9.35 20.48 21.23
CA THR A 441 9.96 21.66 20.62
C THR A 441 10.53 21.33 19.25
N ARG A 442 10.83 22.38 18.49
CA ARG A 442 11.59 22.26 17.23
C ARG A 442 12.92 21.55 17.44
N GLU A 443 13.60 21.84 18.55
CA GLU A 443 14.92 21.28 18.85
C GLU A 443 14.84 19.77 19.11
N ASP A 444 13.79 19.32 19.79
CA ASP A 444 13.54 17.88 19.99
C ASP A 444 13.45 17.14 18.65
N ILE A 445 12.74 17.73 17.67
CA ILE A 445 12.59 17.14 16.34
C ILE A 445 13.90 17.20 15.54
N LEU A 446 14.66 18.28 15.64
CA LEU A 446 15.98 18.37 15.01
C LEU A 446 16.94 17.31 15.58
N ASN A 447 16.87 17.02 16.87
CA ASN A 447 17.63 15.94 17.48
C ASN A 447 17.23 14.56 16.94
N VAL A 448 15.92 14.32 16.70
CA VAL A 448 15.45 13.10 16.02
C VAL A 448 16.03 13.00 14.61
N ILE A 449 16.01 14.10 13.85
CA ILE A 449 16.54 14.15 12.49
C ILE A 449 18.06 13.94 12.47
N ALA A 450 18.80 14.52 13.41
CA ALA A 450 20.25 14.40 13.53
C ALA A 450 20.68 12.96 13.86
N ARG A 451 19.86 12.22 14.61
CA ARG A 451 20.07 10.80 14.94
C ARG A 451 19.64 9.85 13.81
N ALA A 452 19.13 10.36 12.69
CA ALA A 452 18.69 9.52 11.58
C ALA A 452 19.86 8.78 10.92
N LYS A 453 19.62 7.50 10.61
CA LYS A 453 20.66 6.57 10.18
C LYS A 453 20.51 6.18 8.71
N PRO A 454 21.59 5.82 8.01
CA PRO A 454 21.49 5.17 6.72
C PRO A 454 20.61 3.91 6.81
N PRO A 455 19.94 3.49 5.72
CA PRO A 455 19.01 2.35 5.75
C PRO A 455 19.62 1.07 6.31
N ARG A 456 20.89 0.80 6.01
CA ARG A 456 21.62 -0.38 6.49
C ARG A 456 21.79 -0.36 8.00
N GLU A 457 22.29 0.73 8.56
CA GLU A 457 22.48 0.87 10.01
C GLU A 457 21.13 0.81 10.74
N PHE A 458 20.09 1.48 10.21
CA PHE A 458 18.73 1.39 10.76
C PHE A 458 18.24 -0.06 10.87
N LEU A 459 18.51 -0.88 9.86
CA LEU A 459 18.14 -2.30 9.87
C LEU A 459 18.94 -3.10 10.90
N GLU A 460 20.22 -2.79 11.07
CA GLU A 460 21.12 -3.43 12.03
C GLU A 460 20.78 -3.07 13.49
N ASP A 461 20.14 -1.92 13.74
CA ASP A 461 19.72 -1.50 15.07
C ASP A 461 18.39 -2.10 15.54
N LEU A 462 17.57 -2.64 14.63
CA LEU A 462 16.30 -3.26 15.00
C LEU A 462 16.54 -4.45 15.92
N ASP A 463 15.62 -4.72 16.85
CA ASP A 463 15.66 -5.93 17.67
C ASP A 463 15.64 -7.21 16.82
N GLU A 464 16.00 -8.36 17.41
CA GLU A 464 16.17 -9.62 16.68
C GLU A 464 14.91 -10.04 15.89
N GLU A 465 13.72 -9.88 16.48
CA GLU A 465 12.46 -10.25 15.84
C GLU A 465 12.13 -9.30 14.68
N ALA A 466 12.18 -7.99 14.94
CA ALA A 466 11.94 -6.94 13.96
C ALA A 466 12.90 -7.07 12.77
N ARG A 467 14.20 -7.19 13.04
CA ARG A 467 15.25 -7.30 12.02
C ARG A 467 15.00 -8.50 11.11
N ARG A 468 14.76 -9.67 11.68
CA ARG A 468 14.49 -10.91 10.93
C ARG A 468 13.27 -10.77 10.03
N ILE A 469 12.15 -10.25 10.56
CA ILE A 469 10.91 -10.08 9.79
C ILE A 469 11.08 -9.03 8.69
N VAL A 470 11.69 -7.89 8.99
CA VAL A 470 11.92 -6.81 8.03
C VAL A 470 12.89 -7.27 6.93
N GLN A 471 13.98 -7.96 7.26
CA GLN A 471 14.91 -8.54 6.27
C GLN A 471 14.21 -9.51 5.33
N ARG A 472 13.37 -10.41 5.87
CA ARG A 472 12.57 -11.33 5.06
C ARG A 472 11.69 -10.54 4.10
N LYS A 473 10.96 -9.53 4.59
CA LYS A 473 10.09 -8.69 3.76
C LYS A 473 10.86 -7.87 2.72
N ILE A 474 12.06 -7.38 3.02
CA ILE A 474 12.94 -6.70 2.05
C ILE A 474 13.34 -7.68 0.94
N SER A 475 13.84 -8.87 1.30
CA SER A 475 14.21 -9.91 0.33
C SER A 475 13.02 -10.23 -0.58
N MET A 476 11.83 -10.37 0.00
CA MET A 476 10.59 -10.61 -0.73
C MET A 476 10.25 -9.47 -1.69
N HIS A 477 10.37 -8.22 -1.23
CA HIS A 477 10.08 -7.03 -2.03
C HIS A 477 10.91 -6.98 -3.32
N PHE A 478 12.17 -7.41 -3.26
CA PHE A 478 13.08 -7.42 -4.40
C PHE A 478 13.09 -8.74 -5.17
N THR A 479 12.50 -9.81 -4.62
CA THR A 479 12.37 -11.08 -5.32
C THR A 479 11.25 -10.99 -6.35
N ARG A 480 11.62 -11.01 -7.64
CA ARG A 480 10.65 -11.15 -8.73
C ARG A 480 10.43 -12.62 -8.99
N LEU A 481 9.23 -13.10 -8.68
CA LEU A 481 8.79 -14.44 -9.00
C LEU A 481 7.86 -14.38 -10.20
N ASN A 482 8.03 -15.30 -11.14
CA ASN A 482 7.11 -15.50 -12.26
C ASN A 482 5.91 -16.38 -11.87
N ILE A 483 5.70 -16.64 -10.59
CA ILE A 483 4.63 -17.47 -10.06
C ILE A 483 3.75 -16.68 -9.11
N ARG A 484 2.45 -16.96 -9.13
CA ARG A 484 1.45 -16.35 -8.25
C ARG A 484 0.40 -17.36 -7.84
N ARG A 485 -0.30 -17.07 -6.74
CA ARG A 485 -1.54 -17.76 -6.40
C ARG A 485 -2.72 -17.06 -7.08
N GLU A 486 -3.57 -17.82 -7.75
CA GLU A 486 -4.77 -17.33 -8.42
C GLU A 486 -5.91 -18.35 -8.24
N PHE A 487 -7.00 -17.96 -7.57
CA PHE A 487 -8.12 -18.86 -7.23
C PHE A 487 -7.69 -20.19 -6.59
N ASN A 488 -6.85 -20.13 -5.55
CA ASN A 488 -6.27 -21.30 -4.88
C ASN A 488 -5.52 -22.26 -5.82
N ARG A 489 -4.92 -21.75 -6.89
CA ARG A 489 -4.01 -22.48 -7.78
C ARG A 489 -2.71 -21.73 -7.95
N TYR A 490 -1.64 -22.42 -8.30
CA TYR A 490 -0.42 -21.78 -8.76
C TYR A 490 -0.47 -21.54 -10.26
N VAL A 491 -0.21 -20.30 -10.66
CA VAL A 491 -0.12 -19.87 -12.05
C VAL A 491 1.26 -19.29 -12.29
N VAL A 492 1.92 -19.77 -13.33
CA VAL A 492 3.24 -19.30 -13.76
C VAL A 492 3.11 -18.50 -15.04
N THR A 493 3.78 -17.36 -15.09
CA THR A 493 3.97 -16.57 -16.31
C THR A 493 5.20 -17.11 -17.07
N ARG A 494 4.97 -17.46 -18.32
CA ARG A 494 5.97 -17.99 -19.26
C ARG A 494 6.23 -16.99 -20.38
N TYR A 495 7.39 -17.16 -21.01
CA TYR A 495 7.82 -16.38 -22.15
C TYR A 495 8.17 -17.32 -23.30
N ARG A 496 7.57 -17.11 -24.47
CA ARG A 496 7.92 -17.80 -25.72
C ARG A 496 8.24 -16.74 -26.76
N GLY A 497 9.52 -16.39 -26.88
CA GLY A 497 9.92 -15.23 -27.69
C GLY A 497 9.39 -13.93 -27.08
N ALA A 498 8.61 -13.18 -27.86
CA ALA A 498 7.94 -11.96 -27.39
C ALA A 498 6.58 -12.24 -26.70
N ASP A 499 6.03 -13.44 -26.84
CA ASP A 499 4.72 -13.78 -26.30
C ASP A 499 4.82 -14.13 -24.82
N ILE A 500 3.92 -13.54 -24.04
CA ILE A 500 3.76 -13.79 -22.61
C ILE A 500 2.44 -14.54 -22.43
N TYR A 501 2.48 -15.70 -21.78
CA TYR A 501 1.28 -16.47 -21.46
C TYR A 501 1.34 -17.02 -20.04
N ASP A 502 0.17 -17.25 -19.46
CA ASP A 502 0.04 -17.83 -18.13
C ASP A 502 -0.32 -19.32 -18.22
N GLU A 503 0.33 -20.12 -17.39
CA GLU A 503 0.18 -21.57 -17.30
C GLU A 503 -0.22 -21.93 -15.87
N THR A 504 -1.37 -22.58 -15.70
CA THR A 504 -1.76 -23.13 -14.40
C THR A 504 -1.00 -24.42 -14.17
N ILE A 505 -0.35 -24.55 -13.01
CA ILE A 505 0.55 -25.68 -12.70
C ILE A 505 0.12 -26.47 -11.46
N SER A 506 -0.99 -26.09 -10.83
CA SER A 506 -1.61 -26.87 -9.76
C SER A 506 -3.11 -26.62 -9.68
N ASN A 507 -3.85 -27.56 -9.09
CA ASN A 507 -5.25 -27.35 -8.68
C ASN A 507 -5.39 -26.91 -7.20
N PHE A 508 -4.27 -26.50 -6.58
CA PHE A 508 -4.19 -26.22 -5.15
C PHE A 508 -3.13 -25.18 -4.81
N VAL A 509 -3.19 -24.68 -3.58
CA VAL A 509 -2.13 -23.88 -2.95
C VAL A 509 -1.76 -24.46 -1.59
N ILE A 510 -0.52 -24.22 -1.19
CA ILE A 510 0.04 -24.70 0.06
C ILE A 510 -0.17 -23.63 1.13
N ASN A 511 -0.62 -24.01 2.32
CA ASN A 511 -0.61 -23.14 3.49
C ASN A 511 0.31 -23.74 4.54
N ILE A 512 1.48 -23.12 4.73
CA ILE A 512 2.38 -23.47 5.83
C ILE A 512 1.73 -23.03 7.14
N LYS A 513 1.57 -23.97 8.06
CA LYS A 513 0.99 -23.74 9.39
C LYS A 513 2.05 -23.59 10.45
N SER A 514 3.10 -24.40 10.37
CA SER A 514 4.25 -24.29 11.25
C SER A 514 5.50 -24.90 10.61
N SER A 515 6.66 -24.41 11.02
CA SER A 515 7.96 -24.96 10.64
C SER A 515 8.70 -25.40 11.88
N PHE A 516 9.09 -26.67 11.93
CA PHE A 516 9.86 -27.29 13.00
C PHE A 516 11.32 -27.37 12.61
N PHE A 517 12.17 -26.76 13.43
CA PHE A 517 13.62 -26.77 13.25
C PHE A 517 14.20 -27.88 14.13
N THR A 518 14.80 -28.88 13.48
CA THR A 518 15.47 -30.03 14.12
C THR A 518 16.89 -30.16 13.57
N PRO A 519 17.80 -30.87 14.26
CA PRO A 519 19.16 -31.10 13.74
C PRO A 519 19.21 -31.89 12.43
N GLU A 520 18.20 -32.74 12.19
CA GLU A 520 18.06 -33.54 10.97
C GLU A 520 17.48 -32.75 9.78
N GLY A 521 16.95 -31.55 10.03
CA GLY A 521 16.40 -30.68 8.99
C GLY A 521 15.21 -29.85 9.45
N VAL A 522 14.57 -29.17 8.48
CA VAL A 522 13.37 -28.36 8.73
C VAL A 522 12.15 -29.10 8.20
N PHE A 523 11.28 -29.52 9.11
CA PHE A 523 10.00 -30.16 8.81
C PHE A 523 8.90 -29.12 8.80
N ARG A 524 7.93 -29.23 7.90
CA ARG A 524 6.85 -28.23 7.79
C ARG A 524 5.48 -28.86 7.85
N ASN A 525 4.66 -28.39 8.78
CA ASN A 525 3.25 -28.73 8.75
C ASN A 525 2.54 -27.83 7.77
N ILE A 526 1.88 -28.43 6.81
CA ILE A 526 1.15 -27.75 5.75
C ILE A 526 -0.30 -28.24 5.68
N GLN A 527 -1.15 -27.39 5.10
CA GLN A 527 -2.44 -27.80 4.56
C GLN A 527 -2.47 -27.45 3.08
N LEU A 528 -3.03 -28.32 2.26
CA LEU A 528 -3.35 -28.03 0.87
C LEU A 528 -4.76 -27.45 0.81
N VAL A 529 -4.95 -26.44 -0.03
CA VAL A 529 -6.26 -25.83 -0.28
C VAL A 529 -6.54 -25.93 -1.76
N ASN A 530 -7.59 -26.63 -2.15
CA ASN A 530 -7.95 -26.80 -3.56
C ASN A 530 -8.63 -25.54 -4.14
N GLU A 531 -8.87 -25.57 -5.45
CA GLU A 531 -9.53 -24.47 -6.18
C GLU A 531 -10.94 -24.11 -5.66
N PHE A 532 -11.62 -25.03 -4.99
CA PHE A 532 -12.93 -24.82 -4.38
C PHE A 532 -12.85 -24.24 -2.95
N GLY A 533 -11.65 -24.13 -2.38
CA GLY A 533 -11.41 -23.64 -1.03
C GLY A 533 -11.50 -24.70 0.06
N GLU A 534 -11.65 -25.97 -0.31
CA GLU A 534 -11.61 -27.10 0.62
C GLU A 534 -10.16 -27.32 1.09
N THR A 535 -10.00 -27.60 2.37
CA THR A 535 -8.69 -27.77 3.00
C THR A 535 -8.44 -29.23 3.35
N SER A 536 -7.22 -29.71 3.08
CA SER A 536 -6.79 -31.02 3.55
C SER A 536 -6.59 -31.07 5.07
N ASP A 537 -6.41 -32.29 5.58
CA ASP A 537 -5.77 -32.50 6.88
C ASP A 537 -4.36 -31.89 6.92
N MET A 538 -3.82 -31.74 8.13
CA MET A 538 -2.47 -31.20 8.31
C MET A 538 -1.45 -32.31 8.06
N PHE A 539 -0.51 -32.07 7.14
CA PHE A 539 0.56 -33.00 6.79
C PHE A 539 1.93 -32.43 7.16
N THR A 540 2.84 -33.27 7.59
CA THR A 540 4.25 -32.90 7.78
C THR A 540 5.03 -33.21 6.51
N LEU A 541 5.62 -32.18 5.91
CA LEU A 541 6.55 -32.29 4.78
C LEU A 541 7.99 -32.41 5.30
N GLU A 542 8.72 -33.36 4.73
CA GLU A 542 10.15 -33.52 4.94
C GLU A 542 10.97 -32.71 3.90
N PRO A 543 12.25 -32.41 4.16
CA PRO A 543 13.10 -31.69 3.19
C PRO A 543 13.17 -32.36 1.81
N SER A 544 13.14 -33.69 1.76
CA SER A 544 13.14 -34.50 0.53
C SER A 544 11.91 -34.24 -0.34
N ASP A 545 10.72 -34.23 0.26
CA ASP A 545 9.45 -33.96 -0.42
C ASP A 545 9.36 -32.54 -0.99
N MET A 546 10.10 -31.60 -0.39
CA MET A 546 10.14 -30.23 -0.85
C MET A 546 11.11 -30.01 -2.02
N ALA A 547 12.24 -30.72 -2.02
CA ALA A 547 13.29 -30.58 -3.03
C ALA A 547 13.02 -31.44 -4.28
N GLY A 548 12.47 -32.64 -4.09
CA GLY A 548 12.25 -33.62 -5.15
C GLY A 548 10.92 -33.41 -5.88
N LEU A 549 10.96 -33.20 -7.20
CA LEU A 549 9.75 -33.01 -8.01
C LEU A 549 8.82 -34.22 -7.98
N ASN A 550 9.39 -35.43 -8.03
CA ASN A 550 8.60 -36.67 -8.07
C ASN A 550 8.05 -37.01 -6.69
N GLU A 551 8.85 -36.78 -5.65
CA GLU A 551 8.51 -36.92 -4.24
C GLU A 551 7.35 -35.99 -3.91
N PHE A 552 7.45 -34.71 -4.30
CA PHE A 552 6.37 -33.74 -4.12
C PHE A 552 5.07 -34.15 -4.82
N LYS A 553 5.15 -34.65 -6.07
CA LYS A 553 3.96 -35.15 -6.78
C LYS A 553 3.33 -36.35 -6.07
N LYS A 554 4.14 -37.32 -5.63
CA LYS A 554 3.66 -38.47 -4.85
C LYS A 554 2.98 -38.03 -3.55
N PHE A 555 3.59 -37.08 -2.83
CA PHE A 555 3.01 -36.48 -1.64
C PHE A 555 1.65 -35.85 -1.93
N CYS A 556 1.52 -35.06 -3.00
CA CYS A 556 0.26 -34.41 -3.36
C CYS A 556 -0.86 -35.44 -3.61
N PHE A 557 -0.57 -36.52 -4.34
CA PHE A 557 -1.53 -37.60 -4.57
C PHE A 557 -1.89 -38.36 -3.28
N ALA A 558 -0.94 -38.55 -2.37
CA ALA A 558 -1.20 -39.16 -1.07
C ALA A 558 -2.07 -38.28 -0.16
N ALA A 559 -1.96 -36.95 -0.31
CA ALA A 559 -2.73 -35.98 0.45
C ALA A 559 -4.20 -35.83 -0.03
N GLY A 560 -4.55 -36.41 -1.18
CA GLY A 560 -5.90 -36.37 -1.76
C GLY A 560 -5.91 -35.99 -3.24
N SER A 561 -6.97 -35.30 -3.69
CA SER A 561 -7.15 -34.87 -5.09
C SER A 561 -6.32 -33.62 -5.44
N TYR A 562 -5.04 -33.61 -5.06
CA TYR A 562 -4.11 -32.50 -5.27
C TYR A 562 -3.10 -32.87 -6.36
N VAL A 563 -3.06 -32.07 -7.43
CA VAL A 563 -2.24 -32.33 -8.61
C VAL A 563 -1.29 -31.17 -8.84
N PHE A 564 0.00 -31.49 -9.02
CA PHE A 564 1.04 -30.55 -9.41
C PHE A 564 1.62 -30.94 -10.77
N GLU A 565 1.54 -30.03 -11.73
CA GLU A 565 1.95 -30.22 -13.13
C GLU A 565 3.18 -29.40 -13.50
N GLY A 566 3.70 -28.58 -12.58
CA GLY A 566 4.88 -27.74 -12.81
C GLY A 566 6.20 -28.50 -12.93
N LYS A 567 7.24 -27.74 -13.32
CA LYS A 567 8.63 -28.18 -13.44
C LYS A 567 9.39 -27.96 -12.12
N GLY A 568 10.62 -28.48 -12.03
CA GLY A 568 11.46 -28.32 -10.84
C GLY A 568 11.69 -26.85 -10.45
N ASP A 569 11.99 -25.98 -11.43
CA ASP A 569 12.15 -24.54 -11.18
C ASP A 569 10.85 -23.88 -10.67
N ASP A 570 9.69 -24.37 -11.13
CA ASP A 570 8.40 -23.87 -10.66
C ASP A 570 8.17 -24.27 -9.22
N LEU A 571 8.50 -25.51 -8.84
CA LEU A 571 8.41 -25.99 -7.47
C LEU A 571 9.32 -25.16 -6.53
N ILE A 572 10.55 -24.87 -6.97
CA ILE A 572 11.45 -23.98 -6.23
C ILE A 572 10.83 -22.59 -6.07
N ASN A 573 10.22 -22.05 -7.13
CA ASN A 573 9.58 -20.73 -7.08
C ASN A 573 8.28 -20.73 -6.25
N ILE A 574 7.54 -21.84 -6.20
CA ILE A 574 6.45 -22.07 -5.24
C ILE A 574 7.02 -21.95 -3.85
N TRP A 575 8.09 -22.68 -3.52
CA TRP A 575 8.66 -22.62 -2.17
C TRP A 575 9.20 -21.23 -1.82
N LYS A 576 9.84 -20.54 -2.76
CA LYS A 576 10.20 -19.13 -2.55
C LYS A 576 8.95 -18.30 -2.23
N LEU A 577 7.87 -18.42 -3.01
CA LEU A 577 6.60 -17.73 -2.79
C LEU A 577 5.98 -18.11 -1.43
N GLU A 578 5.98 -19.38 -1.06
CA GLU A 578 5.38 -19.86 0.17
C GLU A 578 6.16 -19.47 1.42
N PHE A 579 7.49 -19.53 1.34
CA PHE A 579 8.35 -18.96 2.35
C PHE A 579 8.25 -17.43 2.41
N THR A 580 7.69 -16.74 1.43
CA THR A 580 7.36 -15.31 1.61
C THR A 580 6.08 -15.11 2.42
N ARG A 581 5.17 -16.08 2.40
CA ARG A 581 3.82 -15.98 2.98
C ARG A 581 3.71 -16.59 4.37
N ASP A 582 4.58 -17.52 4.70
CA ASP A 582 4.71 -18.07 6.04
C ASP A 582 5.09 -16.95 7.03
N SER A 583 4.35 -16.85 8.14
CA SER A 583 4.54 -15.81 9.17
C SER A 583 5.87 -15.95 9.91
N GLY A 584 6.59 -17.07 9.73
CA GLY A 584 7.90 -17.28 10.33
C GLY A 584 7.82 -17.51 11.82
N GLU A 585 6.73 -18.11 12.27
CA GLU A 585 6.60 -18.71 13.58
C GLU A 585 7.67 -19.78 13.73
N LEU A 586 8.77 -19.42 14.40
CA LEU A 586 9.90 -20.30 14.63
C LEU A 586 9.51 -21.25 15.74
N ILE A 587 9.11 -22.47 15.38
CA ILE A 587 8.83 -23.52 16.36
C ILE A 587 10.05 -24.43 16.43
N VAL A 588 10.80 -24.30 17.52
CA VAL A 588 11.96 -25.15 17.79
C VAL A 588 11.46 -26.44 18.43
N MET A 589 11.85 -27.57 17.86
CA MET A 589 11.61 -28.88 18.46
C MET A 589 12.96 -29.45 18.92
N PRO A 590 13.35 -29.23 20.18
CA PRO A 590 14.65 -29.67 20.68
C PRO A 590 14.73 -31.21 20.70
N GLU A 591 15.94 -31.75 20.49
CA GLU A 591 16.19 -33.20 20.54
C GLU A 591 15.88 -33.82 21.91
N LYS A 592 16.01 -33.03 22.97
CA LYS A 592 15.89 -33.48 24.36
C LYS A 592 14.79 -32.71 25.07
N ILE A 593 14.05 -33.43 25.90
CA ILE A 593 13.13 -32.88 26.90
C ILE A 593 13.95 -32.67 28.19
N GLY A 594 13.71 -31.56 28.92
CA GLY A 594 14.55 -31.12 30.03
C GLY A 594 15.15 -29.74 29.77
N ILE A 595 16.45 -29.55 30.02
CA ILE A 595 17.13 -28.26 29.79
C ILE A 595 17.33 -28.05 28.28
N VAL A 596 16.64 -27.08 27.70
CA VAL A 596 16.73 -26.74 26.26
C VAL A 596 17.77 -25.67 26.01
N LYS A 597 17.84 -24.66 26.88
CA LYS A 597 18.89 -23.63 26.91
C LYS A 597 19.03 -23.10 28.33
N LYS A 598 20.05 -22.28 28.58
CA LYS A 598 20.23 -21.60 29.88
C LYS A 598 18.90 -20.94 30.30
N ASN A 599 18.41 -21.31 31.48
CA ASN A 599 17.16 -20.86 32.08
C ASN A 599 15.87 -21.20 31.31
N LEU A 600 15.89 -22.24 30.47
CA LEU A 600 14.67 -22.81 29.86
C LEU A 600 14.64 -24.32 30.04
N TRP A 601 13.67 -24.78 30.83
CA TRP A 601 13.30 -26.18 30.92
C TRP A 601 12.01 -26.43 30.15
N LEU A 602 11.98 -27.46 29.32
CA LEU A 602 10.84 -27.86 28.53
C LEU A 602 10.44 -29.28 28.89
N PHE A 603 9.20 -29.46 29.35
CA PHE A 603 8.57 -30.74 29.64
C PHE A 603 7.37 -30.95 28.70
N GLY A 604 6.78 -32.14 28.71
CA GLY A 604 5.67 -32.48 27.81
C GLY A 604 4.46 -31.54 27.90
N SER A 605 4.16 -31.03 29.10
CA SER A 605 2.97 -30.18 29.35
C SER A 605 3.28 -28.86 30.06
N ILE A 606 4.53 -28.59 30.41
CA ILE A 606 4.97 -27.41 31.15
C ILE A 606 6.34 -26.96 30.64
N ALA A 607 6.56 -25.65 30.50
CA ALA A 607 7.88 -25.06 30.37
C ALA A 607 8.19 -24.20 31.60
N ILE A 608 9.44 -24.19 32.05
CA ILE A 608 9.92 -23.34 33.15
C ILE A 608 10.99 -22.40 32.60
N CYS A 609 10.72 -21.10 32.61
CA CYS A 609 11.62 -20.06 32.14
C CYS A 609 12.21 -19.23 33.28
N ASP A 610 12.99 -18.19 32.95
CA ASP A 610 13.71 -17.32 33.89
C ASP A 610 12.89 -16.97 35.14
N LYS A 611 13.54 -17.07 36.32
CA LYS A 611 12.96 -16.86 37.66
C LYS A 611 11.86 -17.86 38.05
N GLY A 612 11.80 -19.03 37.42
CA GLY A 612 10.88 -20.12 37.79
C GLY A 612 9.46 -19.94 37.26
N LYS A 613 9.26 -19.04 36.28
CA LYS A 613 7.95 -18.80 35.67
C LYS A 613 7.52 -20.04 34.87
N MET A 614 6.34 -20.57 35.20
CA MET A 614 5.76 -21.73 34.53
C MET A 614 4.86 -21.28 33.37
N LEU A 615 5.02 -21.90 32.21
CA LEU A 615 4.23 -21.68 31.01
C LEU A 615 3.56 -22.99 30.58
N ARG A 616 2.34 -22.88 30.06
CA ARG A 616 1.60 -23.99 29.47
C ARG A 616 1.59 -23.85 27.94
N PRO A 617 1.52 -24.96 27.21
CA PRO A 617 1.47 -24.89 25.77
C PRO A 617 0.11 -24.40 25.30
N ASP A 618 0.05 -23.93 24.06
CA ASP A 618 -1.20 -23.66 23.36
C ASP A 618 -1.91 -24.96 22.91
N ASN A 619 -2.99 -24.81 22.15
CA ASN A 619 -3.77 -25.92 21.62
C ASN A 619 -2.97 -26.81 20.66
N ASP A 620 -1.88 -26.31 20.09
CA ASP A 620 -0.99 -27.04 19.17
C ASP A 620 0.21 -27.67 19.92
N SER A 621 0.17 -27.67 21.25
CA SER A 621 1.24 -28.16 22.15
C SER A 621 2.55 -27.34 22.05
N VAL A 622 2.45 -26.05 21.71
CA VAL A 622 3.60 -25.15 21.54
C VAL A 622 3.70 -24.17 22.70
N PHE A 623 4.89 -24.06 23.29
CA PHE A 623 5.23 -23.10 24.32
C PHE A 623 5.83 -21.85 23.69
N TRP A 624 5.13 -20.73 23.79
CA TRP A 624 5.60 -19.45 23.26
C TRP A 624 6.42 -18.71 24.32
N ILE A 625 7.71 -18.49 24.02
CA ILE A 625 8.69 -17.89 24.93
C ILE A 625 9.52 -16.89 24.12
N ASP A 626 9.45 -15.61 24.47
CA ASP A 626 10.18 -14.52 23.82
C ASP A 626 10.02 -14.52 22.27
N GLY A 627 8.78 -14.69 21.80
CA GLY A 627 8.47 -14.70 20.36
C GLY A 627 8.91 -15.97 19.60
N LYS A 628 9.52 -16.95 20.29
CA LYS A 628 9.90 -18.26 19.75
C LYS A 628 8.99 -19.35 20.32
N GLY A 629 8.46 -20.20 19.44
CA GLY A 629 7.70 -21.38 19.84
C GLY A 629 8.64 -22.52 20.18
N TYR A 630 8.32 -23.29 21.22
CA TYR A 630 9.03 -24.50 21.59
C TYR A 630 8.03 -25.64 21.67
N LYS A 631 8.23 -26.72 20.92
CA LYS A 631 7.37 -27.90 20.98
C LYS A 631 8.18 -29.09 21.49
N PRO A 632 7.79 -29.76 22.59
CA PRO A 632 8.45 -30.99 23.00
C PRO A 632 8.25 -32.06 21.92
N ARG A 633 9.30 -32.79 21.57
CA ARG A 633 9.18 -33.98 20.71
C ARG A 633 8.36 -35.04 21.46
N SER A 634 7.41 -35.70 20.80
CA SER A 634 6.67 -36.82 21.43
C SER A 634 7.64 -37.97 21.72
N LEU A 635 7.60 -38.51 22.95
CA LEU A 635 8.38 -39.70 23.36
C LEU A 635 7.77 -41.01 22.83
N THR A 636 6.93 -40.96 21.80
CA THR A 636 6.49 -42.19 21.12
C THR A 636 7.71 -42.85 20.49
N VAL A 637 8.33 -43.74 21.25
CA VAL A 637 9.24 -44.79 20.81
C VAL A 637 8.57 -45.41 19.59
N GLU A 638 9.26 -45.38 18.45
CA GLU A 638 8.87 -46.15 17.28
C GLU A 638 8.59 -47.58 17.74
N LYS A 639 7.32 -47.98 17.71
CA LYS A 639 6.98 -49.39 17.86
C LYS A 639 7.50 -50.09 16.62
N GLU A 640 8.63 -50.77 16.82
CA GLU A 640 9.05 -51.99 16.11
C GLU A 640 9.79 -51.80 14.78
N LYS A 641 11.07 -51.40 14.90
CA LYS A 641 12.17 -52.20 14.34
C LYS A 641 12.98 -52.83 15.49
N PHE A 642 12.43 -53.88 16.09
CA PHE A 642 13.17 -54.86 16.88
C PHE A 642 12.55 -56.23 16.66
#